data_AF-A0A7W7DHD5-F1
#
_entry.id   AF-A0A7W7DHD5-F1
#
_cell.length_a   1.000
_cell.length_b   1.000
_cell.length_c   1.000
_cell.angle_alpha   90.00
_cell.angle_beta   90.00
_cell.angle_gamma   90.00
#
_symmetry.space_group_name_H-M   'P 1'
#
loop_
_entity.id
_entity.type
_entity.pdbx_description
1 polymer ?
#
loop_
_entity_poly.entity_id
_entity_poly.type
_entity_poly.pdbx_seq_one_letter_code
_entity_poly.pdbx_strand_id
1 'polypeptide(L)'
;MQPDVSVVLVTCDDPAGLRRAIDSVLGQSLRDLELIVVDDASAGDTPRVVARFDDPRVRYLRRQAPGDGQGASRNSGADAARAPYVMFLDGGDELPRHACKSLLEEIERTDAEFVAGQLSRVLTATGPARGDRRARGAARTQRYRPALYGPRRVVEGIRAEPGFFLDGFATNKLYRADFLREHALRFEEGVRYEDHVFTAAVYCAARRFAVVPWVVYLWRGLPGTASGDEIDDVRARVRAAQLGDAVLRERGHADLVGARQDRFLRQDLRVHLERLPGRPAVRVKEFAAVTRPYLDELEPGVADRADPLVRVCCHLIRTGRPEDLVVAARSLTGPKAAPRHALRVDGRTYWGTRADPAMDITALRLGELPFSAARIRHEVTEVSCAGTVVSLTVRTYDPFAVLRRWKTRAELVVKGLRVPLEPARQSDGSYLTRVELDLARVRPGRGRRDPRVSYVRADGHRTSDRLLVDPATAPLTCAVAGHEVTVGPVGDAAVLAVTWRPAPRRVSRLRAAASGADLKLWAYRWLVRVVPRRRDLALFESENGAAYTGNPRYVYEEIRGRGMPVRVWWSVRGDASGFPADVPLVPRMSWRHVWIMARAAYWVDSHGFPEGFPKPKGTRYLQTWHGQALKTVGFDSPALRGDLPGPRERWRASVARWDALVSPGAEFERVFVPSNEYAGTVLRFGSPRCDVLVNGDPSAEARVREALEIPADRRILLYAPTYREGAIGASVRADLDALGEALADEWVVVLRPHPAERFRVPERVRHFVRAAGSYPEVNDLILASDALLSDYSSIICDYACTGRPILLYADDYDAYARVERGLNYDLREIGPGPVLATTEELVAALRDLPAVAAEHAGRYADFVALFCAEETGKAAPRVVDAFFHGTGPRP
;
A
#
# COMPACT_ATOMS: atom_id res chain seq x y z
N MET A 1 12.96 -44.11 17.22
CA MET A 1 12.50 -43.16 18.26
C MET A 1 11.06 -42.78 17.93
N GLN A 2 10.28 -42.33 18.92
CA GLN A 2 8.96 -41.75 18.66
C GLN A 2 9.17 -40.35 18.04
N PRO A 3 8.43 -39.97 16.98
CA PRO A 3 8.50 -38.61 16.44
C PRO A 3 7.79 -37.62 17.38
N ASP A 4 8.28 -36.39 17.45
CA ASP A 4 7.66 -35.29 18.21
C ASP A 4 6.44 -34.72 17.47
N VAL A 5 6.50 -34.67 16.13
CA VAL A 5 5.42 -34.14 15.28
C VAL A 5 5.08 -35.10 14.13
N SER A 6 3.78 -35.40 13.98
CA SER A 6 3.22 -36.06 12.80
C SER A 6 2.64 -35.00 11.86
N VAL A 7 3.24 -34.82 10.68
CA VAL A 7 2.67 -33.96 9.62
C VAL A 7 1.76 -34.82 8.73
N VAL A 8 0.47 -34.50 8.72
CA VAL A 8 -0.54 -35.16 7.87
C VAL A 8 -0.70 -34.35 6.59
N LEU A 9 -0.17 -34.88 5.48
CA LEU A 9 -0.21 -34.26 4.16
C LEU A 9 -1.33 -34.91 3.33
N VAL A 10 -2.39 -34.16 3.00
CA VAL A 10 -3.48 -34.67 2.14
C VAL A 10 -3.25 -34.28 0.67
N THR A 11 -3.43 -35.21 -0.25
CA THR A 11 -3.23 -35.00 -1.68
C THR A 11 -4.26 -35.72 -2.55
N CYS A 12 -4.61 -35.10 -3.67
CA CYS A 12 -5.41 -35.68 -4.74
C CYS A 12 -4.93 -35.08 -6.07
N ASP A 13 -4.41 -35.92 -6.98
CA ASP A 13 -4.04 -35.60 -8.36
C ASP A 13 -3.14 -34.34 -8.63
N ASP A 14 -2.40 -33.84 -7.63
CA ASP A 14 -1.35 -32.81 -7.80
C ASP A 14 0.08 -33.35 -7.55
N PRO A 15 0.69 -34.07 -8.51
CA PRO A 15 2.05 -34.60 -8.37
C PRO A 15 3.13 -33.51 -8.29
N ALA A 16 2.86 -32.30 -8.80
CA ALA A 16 3.83 -31.21 -8.84
C ALA A 16 3.85 -30.39 -7.54
N GLY A 17 2.69 -30.20 -6.92
CA GLY A 17 2.53 -29.74 -5.54
C GLY A 17 3.12 -30.72 -4.54
N LEU A 18 2.67 -31.97 -4.61
CA LEU A 18 2.99 -33.02 -3.64
C LEU A 18 4.50 -33.13 -3.39
N ARG A 19 5.31 -33.09 -4.45
CA ARG A 19 6.78 -33.10 -4.34
C ARG A 19 7.29 -31.96 -3.45
N ARG A 20 6.83 -30.72 -3.68
CA ARG A 20 7.27 -29.54 -2.91
C ARG A 20 6.78 -29.59 -1.46
N ALA A 21 5.56 -30.06 -1.26
CA ALA A 21 4.99 -30.25 0.07
C ALA A 21 5.85 -31.24 0.88
N ILE A 22 6.19 -32.41 0.32
CA ILE A 22 7.11 -33.39 0.92
C ILE A 22 8.50 -32.76 1.16
N ASP A 23 9.11 -32.14 0.13
CA ASP A 23 10.42 -31.46 0.25
C ASP A 23 10.43 -30.44 1.42
N SER A 24 9.32 -29.70 1.63
CA SER A 24 9.19 -28.70 2.70
C SER A 24 9.10 -29.29 4.12
N VAL A 25 8.57 -30.51 4.25
CA VAL A 25 8.49 -31.24 5.52
C VAL A 25 9.82 -31.92 5.82
N LEU A 26 10.41 -32.62 4.84
CA LEU A 26 11.71 -33.29 5.03
C LEU A 26 12.84 -32.27 5.28
N GLY A 27 12.70 -31.06 4.73
CA GLY A 27 13.58 -29.91 4.94
C GLY A 27 13.38 -29.13 6.24
N GLN A 28 12.47 -29.53 7.13
CA GLN A 28 12.29 -28.88 8.44
C GLN A 28 13.57 -28.96 9.28
N SER A 29 13.70 -27.96 10.16
CA SER A 29 14.76 -27.89 11.17
C SER A 29 14.53 -28.78 12.39
N LEU A 30 13.29 -29.17 12.67
CA LEU A 30 12.98 -30.30 13.54
C LEU A 30 13.31 -31.60 12.77
N ARG A 31 14.03 -32.53 13.40
CA ARG A 31 14.45 -33.78 12.74
C ARG A 31 13.52 -34.94 13.06
N ASP A 32 13.13 -35.04 14.33
CA ASP A 32 12.26 -36.09 14.88
C ASP A 32 10.78 -35.83 14.55
N LEU A 33 10.46 -35.94 13.27
CA LEU A 33 9.10 -35.86 12.74
C LEU A 33 8.79 -37.08 11.88
N GLU A 34 7.50 -37.37 11.71
CA GLU A 34 7.02 -38.24 10.64
C GLU A 34 6.10 -37.47 9.67
N LEU A 35 6.07 -37.92 8.42
CA LEU A 35 5.22 -37.39 7.36
C LEU A 35 4.27 -38.49 6.90
N ILE A 36 2.97 -38.27 7.06
CA ILE A 36 1.91 -39.17 6.64
C ILE A 36 1.25 -38.57 5.40
N VAL A 37 1.60 -39.08 4.23
CA VAL A 37 0.99 -38.71 2.94
C VAL A 37 -0.29 -39.52 2.78
N VAL A 38 -1.45 -38.85 2.83
CA VAL A 38 -2.77 -39.43 2.60
C VAL A 38 -3.24 -39.08 1.20
N ASP A 39 -3.31 -40.09 0.34
CA ASP A 39 -3.81 -40.01 -1.02
C ASP A 39 -5.31 -40.31 -1.05
N ASP A 40 -6.10 -39.30 -1.44
CA ASP A 40 -7.55 -39.37 -1.58
C ASP A 40 -7.99 -40.04 -2.88
N ALA A 41 -7.48 -41.27 -3.09
CA ALA A 41 -7.74 -42.12 -4.24
C ALA A 41 -7.39 -41.51 -5.62
N SER A 42 -6.28 -40.77 -5.72
CA SER A 42 -5.76 -40.18 -6.97
C SER A 42 -5.84 -41.12 -8.18
N ALA A 43 -6.34 -40.60 -9.31
CA ALA A 43 -6.33 -41.33 -10.58
C ALA A 43 -4.92 -41.37 -11.21
N GLY A 44 -4.04 -40.43 -10.85
CA GLY A 44 -2.70 -40.25 -11.40
C GLY A 44 -1.58 -41.00 -10.68
N ASP A 45 -0.34 -40.56 -10.98
CA ASP A 45 0.91 -41.23 -10.61
C ASP A 45 1.39 -40.94 -9.16
N THR A 46 0.48 -40.48 -8.29
CA THR A 46 0.71 -40.15 -6.87
C THR A 46 1.57 -41.18 -6.13
N PRO A 47 1.30 -42.51 -6.19
CA PRO A 47 2.14 -43.52 -5.56
C PRO A 47 3.61 -43.47 -6.01
N ARG A 48 3.88 -43.25 -7.30
CA ARG A 48 5.25 -43.19 -7.84
C ARG A 48 5.95 -41.87 -7.53
N VAL A 49 5.22 -40.80 -7.22
CA VAL A 49 5.82 -39.56 -6.70
C VAL A 49 6.32 -39.78 -5.29
N VAL A 50 5.50 -40.39 -4.42
CA VAL A 50 5.88 -40.68 -3.03
C VAL A 50 7.02 -41.70 -2.96
N ALA A 51 6.97 -42.77 -3.78
CA ALA A 51 8.02 -43.80 -3.84
C ALA A 51 9.41 -43.32 -4.31
N ARG A 52 9.56 -42.05 -4.73
CA ARG A 52 10.88 -41.44 -5.01
C ARG A 52 11.57 -40.87 -3.78
N PHE A 53 10.87 -40.78 -2.65
CA PHE A 53 11.40 -40.30 -1.38
C PHE A 53 11.81 -41.48 -0.50
N ASP A 54 13.08 -41.89 -0.62
CA ASP A 54 13.71 -42.88 0.25
C ASP A 54 14.11 -42.24 1.60
N ASP A 55 13.11 -41.84 2.39
CA ASP A 55 13.28 -41.28 3.73
C ASP A 55 12.35 -42.02 4.71
N PRO A 56 12.86 -42.65 5.78
CA PRO A 56 12.07 -43.50 6.68
C PRO A 56 11.02 -42.73 7.50
N ARG A 57 11.02 -41.40 7.44
CA ARG A 57 9.98 -40.56 8.03
C ARG A 57 8.70 -40.52 7.19
N VAL A 58 8.76 -40.89 5.91
CA VAL A 58 7.62 -40.85 4.98
C VAL A 58 6.79 -42.13 5.06
N ARG A 59 5.49 -41.97 5.32
CA ARG A 59 4.49 -43.04 5.32
C ARG A 59 3.40 -42.69 4.32
N TYR A 60 3.01 -43.65 3.50
CA TYR A 60 1.96 -43.48 2.48
C TYR A 60 0.70 -44.24 2.88
N LEU A 61 -0.45 -43.57 2.84
CA LEU A 61 -1.78 -44.13 3.05
C LEU A 61 -2.64 -43.78 1.85
N ARG A 62 -3.39 -44.74 1.32
CA ARG A 62 -4.31 -44.53 0.18
C ARG A 62 -5.73 -44.88 0.57
N ARG A 63 -6.67 -43.98 0.31
CA ARG A 63 -8.11 -44.25 0.48
C ARG A 63 -8.64 -45.12 -0.65
N GLN A 64 -9.66 -45.92 -0.35
CA GLN A 64 -10.29 -46.85 -1.30
C GLN A 64 -11.21 -46.14 -2.32
N ALA A 65 -11.75 -44.99 -1.93
CA ALA A 65 -12.60 -44.12 -2.76
C ALA A 65 -12.34 -42.65 -2.39
N PRO A 66 -12.50 -41.70 -3.33
CA PRO A 66 -12.34 -40.28 -3.06
C PRO A 66 -13.43 -39.77 -2.11
N GLY A 67 -13.13 -38.73 -1.34
CA GLY A 67 -14.12 -38.04 -0.49
C GLY A 67 -14.84 -36.90 -1.21
N ASP A 68 -15.94 -36.43 -0.64
CA ASP A 68 -16.38 -35.04 -0.85
C ASP A 68 -15.80 -34.18 0.28
N GLY A 69 -14.85 -33.31 -0.06
CA GLY A 69 -13.99 -32.61 0.89
C GLY A 69 -12.78 -33.43 1.38
N GLN A 70 -11.82 -32.77 2.05
CA GLN A 70 -10.58 -33.42 2.52
C GLN A 70 -10.71 -34.08 3.91
N GLY A 71 -11.90 -34.00 4.54
CA GLY A 71 -12.10 -34.35 5.95
C GLY A 71 -11.72 -35.79 6.29
N ALA A 72 -12.24 -36.75 5.52
CA ALA A 72 -11.95 -38.17 5.73
C ALA A 72 -10.46 -38.52 5.56
N SER A 73 -9.75 -37.82 4.66
CA SER A 73 -8.31 -37.96 4.48
C SER A 73 -7.52 -37.39 5.66
N ARG A 74 -7.92 -36.23 6.20
CA ARG A 74 -7.32 -35.67 7.42
C ARG A 74 -7.60 -36.55 8.65
N ASN A 75 -8.81 -37.09 8.78
CA ASN A 75 -9.17 -38.05 9.84
C ASN A 75 -8.28 -39.31 9.75
N SER A 76 -8.20 -39.94 8.58
CA SER A 76 -7.37 -41.13 8.34
C SER A 76 -5.89 -40.91 8.67
N GLY A 77 -5.36 -39.73 8.32
CA GLY A 77 -3.97 -39.37 8.64
C GLY A 77 -3.74 -39.10 10.12
N ALA A 78 -4.70 -38.46 10.80
CA ALA A 78 -4.66 -38.23 12.25
C ALA A 78 -4.76 -39.54 13.06
N ASP A 79 -5.56 -40.51 12.60
CA ASP A 79 -5.64 -41.85 13.22
C ASP A 79 -4.35 -42.67 13.05
N ALA A 80 -3.60 -42.41 11.99
CA ALA A 80 -2.31 -43.05 11.73
C ALA A 80 -1.11 -42.35 12.41
N ALA A 81 -1.33 -41.19 13.05
CA ALA A 81 -0.30 -40.40 13.72
C ALA A 81 0.21 -41.08 14.99
N ARG A 82 1.53 -41.05 15.20
CA ARG A 82 2.21 -41.66 16.36
C ARG A 82 2.87 -40.63 17.29
N ALA A 83 2.96 -39.38 16.86
CA ALA A 83 3.52 -38.28 17.63
C ALA A 83 2.54 -37.74 18.68
N PRO A 84 3.04 -37.08 19.74
CA PRO A 84 2.21 -36.33 20.67
C PRO A 84 1.58 -35.08 20.03
N TYR A 85 2.12 -34.57 18.91
CA TYR A 85 1.61 -33.39 18.21
C TYR A 85 1.31 -33.65 16.73
N VAL A 86 0.23 -33.08 16.20
CA VAL A 86 -0.21 -33.23 14.81
C VAL A 86 -0.28 -31.87 14.11
N MET A 87 0.15 -31.81 12.85
CA MET A 87 0.01 -30.64 11.96
C MET A 87 -0.55 -31.09 10.60
N PHE A 88 -1.48 -30.34 10.01
CA PHE A 88 -2.05 -30.64 8.69
C PHE A 88 -1.37 -29.82 7.58
N LEU A 89 -1.21 -30.41 6.40
CA LEU A 89 -0.63 -29.79 5.21
C LEU A 89 -1.45 -30.21 3.97
N ASP A 90 -1.83 -29.25 3.14
CA ASP A 90 -2.50 -29.55 1.86
C ASP A 90 -1.43 -29.72 0.76
N GLY A 91 -1.60 -30.70 -0.13
CA GLY A 91 -0.56 -31.14 -1.06
C GLY A 91 -0.03 -30.11 -2.07
N GLY A 92 -0.69 -28.97 -2.25
CA GLY A 92 -0.19 -27.86 -3.07
C GLY A 92 0.73 -26.86 -2.34
N ASP A 93 0.70 -26.87 -1.01
CA ASP A 93 1.26 -25.87 -0.11
C ASP A 93 2.63 -26.29 0.47
N GLU A 94 3.28 -25.39 1.21
CA GLU A 94 4.63 -25.58 1.75
C GLU A 94 4.75 -25.09 3.21
N LEU A 95 5.53 -25.79 4.02
CA LEU A 95 5.92 -25.32 5.36
C LEU A 95 7.26 -24.55 5.32
N PRO A 96 7.33 -23.33 5.88
CA PRO A 96 8.60 -22.66 6.16
C PRO A 96 9.53 -23.55 7.02
N ARG A 97 10.86 -23.48 6.79
CA ARG A 97 11.89 -24.35 7.39
C ARG A 97 11.84 -24.53 8.92
N HIS A 98 11.27 -23.58 9.64
CA HIS A 98 11.21 -23.57 11.10
C HIS A 98 9.80 -23.74 11.66
N ALA A 99 8.78 -24.00 10.81
CA ALA A 99 7.38 -24.06 11.21
C ALA A 99 7.12 -25.10 12.31
N CYS A 100 7.47 -26.37 12.09
CA CYS A 100 7.20 -27.43 13.07
C CYS A 100 7.98 -27.18 14.37
N LYS A 101 9.25 -26.78 14.26
CA LYS A 101 10.10 -26.50 15.43
C LYS A 101 9.56 -25.35 16.28
N SER A 102 9.26 -24.19 15.68
CA SER A 102 8.83 -23.00 16.42
C SER A 102 7.39 -23.10 16.95
N LEU A 103 6.54 -23.95 16.35
CA LEU A 103 5.24 -24.28 16.93
C LEU A 103 5.36 -25.28 18.10
N LEU A 104 6.28 -26.25 18.01
CA LEU A 104 6.58 -27.20 19.09
C LEU A 104 7.16 -26.50 20.32
N GLU A 105 8.19 -25.68 20.13
CA GLU A 105 8.79 -24.88 21.22
C GLU A 105 7.76 -23.95 21.89
N GLU A 106 6.74 -23.49 21.16
CA GLU A 106 5.68 -22.67 21.74
C GLU A 106 4.63 -23.51 22.47
N ILE A 107 4.19 -24.65 21.92
CA ILE A 107 3.13 -25.46 22.55
C ILE A 107 3.62 -26.04 23.88
N GLU A 108 4.88 -26.46 23.96
CA GLU A 108 5.52 -26.97 25.17
C GLU A 108 5.74 -25.87 26.22
N ARG A 109 6.24 -24.69 25.81
CA ARG A 109 6.44 -23.53 26.71
C ARG A 109 5.14 -23.02 27.32
N THR A 110 4.05 -23.13 26.58
CA THR A 110 2.74 -22.57 26.91
C THR A 110 1.81 -23.59 27.54
N ASP A 111 2.08 -24.88 27.37
CA ASP A 111 1.17 -26.00 27.65
C ASP A 111 -0.25 -25.74 27.10
N ALA A 112 -0.31 -25.21 25.87
CA ALA A 112 -1.56 -24.93 25.16
C ALA A 112 -2.10 -26.18 24.45
N GLU A 113 -3.41 -26.23 24.21
CA GLU A 113 -4.01 -27.35 23.46
C GLU A 113 -3.68 -27.29 21.96
N PHE A 114 -3.46 -26.09 21.42
CA PHE A 114 -2.88 -25.88 20.09
C PHE A 114 -2.14 -24.52 19.99
N VAL A 115 -1.33 -24.37 18.95
CA VAL A 115 -0.65 -23.11 18.59
C VAL A 115 -1.03 -22.72 17.17
N ALA A 116 -1.43 -21.47 16.96
CA ALA A 116 -1.73 -20.90 15.64
C ALA A 116 -0.63 -19.91 15.21
N GLY A 117 -0.14 -20.05 13.98
CA GLY A 117 0.84 -19.14 13.38
C GLY A 117 0.34 -18.44 12.12
N GLN A 118 1.06 -17.39 11.72
CA GLN A 118 0.72 -16.57 10.57
C GLN A 118 0.73 -17.39 9.27
N LEU A 119 -0.41 -17.45 8.58
CA LEU A 119 -0.47 -17.97 7.21
C LEU A 119 -0.05 -16.89 6.20
N SER A 120 0.67 -17.26 5.14
CA SER A 120 1.02 -16.35 4.05
C SER A 120 0.68 -16.94 2.68
N ARG A 121 -0.14 -16.23 1.91
CA ARG A 121 -0.46 -16.60 0.53
C ARG A 121 0.72 -16.29 -0.38
N VAL A 122 1.03 -17.20 -1.31
CA VAL A 122 2.04 -16.98 -2.35
C VAL A 122 1.34 -16.56 -3.65
N LEU A 123 1.77 -15.45 -4.23
CA LEU A 123 1.20 -14.88 -5.46
C LEU A 123 2.12 -15.20 -6.64
N THR A 124 1.66 -16.07 -7.52
CA THR A 124 2.29 -16.35 -8.82
C THR A 124 1.98 -15.21 -9.81
N ALA A 125 3.00 -14.78 -10.57
CA ALA A 125 2.89 -13.60 -11.43
C ALA A 125 2.21 -13.90 -12.77
N THR A 126 0.87 -13.92 -12.79
CA THR A 126 0.08 -14.04 -14.03
C THR A 126 -0.05 -12.70 -14.77
N GLY A 127 1.05 -12.23 -15.36
CA GLY A 127 1.04 -11.09 -16.27
C GLY A 127 2.40 -10.40 -16.48
N PRO A 128 2.58 -9.66 -17.59
CA PRO A 128 3.85 -8.99 -17.88
C PRO A 128 4.11 -7.83 -16.91
N ALA A 129 5.04 -8.05 -15.98
CA ALA A 129 5.46 -7.05 -15.00
C ALA A 129 5.91 -5.74 -15.68
N ARG A 130 5.31 -4.62 -15.28
CA ARG A 130 5.74 -3.28 -15.73
C ARG A 130 7.00 -2.85 -14.99
N GLY A 131 8.07 -2.67 -15.74
CA GLY A 131 9.14 -1.73 -15.43
C GLY A 131 10.29 -2.24 -14.55
N ASP A 132 10.03 -3.08 -13.55
CA ASP A 132 11.10 -3.51 -12.64
C ASP A 132 11.93 -4.67 -13.24
N ARG A 133 13.16 -4.34 -13.66
CA ARG A 133 14.08 -5.33 -14.23
C ARG A 133 14.77 -6.20 -13.17
N ARG A 134 14.74 -5.83 -11.89
CA ARG A 134 15.38 -6.58 -10.79
C ARG A 134 14.48 -7.65 -10.18
N ALA A 135 13.16 -7.56 -10.35
CA ALA A 135 12.17 -8.47 -9.75
C ALA A 135 11.69 -9.61 -10.69
N ARG A 136 12.58 -10.19 -11.52
CA ARG A 136 12.22 -11.36 -12.34
C ARG A 136 12.53 -12.66 -11.62
N GLY A 137 11.49 -13.37 -11.18
CA GLY A 137 11.56 -14.77 -10.73
C GLY A 137 11.14 -15.03 -9.28
N ALA A 138 11.18 -14.04 -8.39
CA ALA A 138 10.72 -14.21 -7.01
C ALA A 138 9.19 -14.20 -6.92
N ALA A 139 8.60 -15.26 -6.34
CA ALA A 139 7.19 -15.29 -6.00
C ALA A 139 6.90 -14.30 -4.85
N ARG A 140 5.87 -13.47 -4.99
CA ARG A 140 5.55 -12.45 -3.96
C ARG A 140 4.62 -13.05 -2.91
N THR A 141 5.00 -12.99 -1.64
CA THR A 141 4.16 -13.43 -0.52
C THR A 141 3.24 -12.31 -0.01
N GLN A 142 2.13 -12.69 0.62
CA GLN A 142 1.19 -11.78 1.28
C GLN A 142 0.61 -12.46 2.53
N ARG A 143 0.89 -11.91 3.71
CA ARG A 143 0.32 -12.38 4.99
C ARG A 143 -1.20 -12.32 4.97
N TYR A 144 -1.86 -13.37 5.45
CA TYR A 144 -3.30 -13.47 5.54
C TYR A 144 -3.78 -13.00 6.93
N ARG A 145 -4.69 -12.01 6.99
CA ARG A 145 -5.24 -11.47 8.24
C ARG A 145 -4.17 -11.15 9.33
N PRO A 146 -3.12 -10.36 9.04
CA PRO A 146 -2.01 -10.15 9.97
C PRO A 146 -2.39 -9.52 11.32
N ALA A 147 -3.54 -8.84 11.42
CA ALA A 147 -4.06 -8.31 12.68
C ALA A 147 -4.38 -9.39 13.74
N LEU A 148 -4.73 -10.62 13.33
CA LEU A 148 -4.93 -11.74 14.27
C LEU A 148 -3.58 -12.20 14.86
N TYR A 149 -2.53 -12.16 14.04
CA TYR A 149 -1.17 -12.57 14.36
C TYR A 149 -0.31 -11.38 14.81
N GLY A 150 -0.87 -10.60 15.75
CA GLY A 150 -0.15 -9.59 16.53
C GLY A 150 0.95 -10.20 17.40
N PRO A 151 1.38 -9.53 18.49
CA PRO A 151 2.46 -10.04 19.34
C PRO A 151 2.16 -11.46 19.87
N ARG A 152 3.25 -12.21 20.08
CA ARG A 152 3.24 -13.57 20.65
C ARG A 152 2.51 -13.55 21.99
N ARG A 153 1.45 -14.36 22.12
CA ARG A 153 0.60 -14.39 23.32
C ARG A 153 -0.11 -15.73 23.49
N VAL A 154 -0.68 -15.94 24.67
CA VAL A 154 -1.64 -17.01 24.96
C VAL A 154 -3.03 -16.38 25.07
N VAL A 155 -4.04 -17.04 24.52
CA VAL A 155 -5.45 -16.62 24.56
C VAL A 155 -6.20 -17.62 25.42
N GLU A 156 -6.81 -17.14 26.50
CA GLU A 156 -7.61 -17.94 27.45
C GLU A 156 -9.02 -18.19 26.91
N GLY A 157 -9.10 -19.11 25.93
CA GLY A 157 -10.32 -19.56 25.29
C GLY A 157 -10.85 -18.60 24.23
N ILE A 158 -11.67 -19.10 23.29
CA ILE A 158 -12.14 -18.30 22.16
C ILE A 158 -12.99 -17.07 22.56
N ARG A 159 -13.56 -17.06 23.78
CA ARG A 159 -14.30 -15.91 24.32
C ARG A 159 -13.43 -14.67 24.53
N ALA A 160 -12.14 -14.84 24.81
CA ALA A 160 -11.22 -13.72 24.99
C ALA A 160 -10.92 -12.99 23.67
N GLU A 161 -10.82 -13.73 22.56
CA GLU A 161 -10.60 -13.15 21.22
C GLU A 161 -11.48 -13.80 20.13
N PRO A 162 -12.80 -13.54 20.09
CA PRO A 162 -13.71 -14.16 19.11
C PRO A 162 -13.37 -13.85 17.64
N GLY A 163 -12.54 -12.83 17.38
CA GLY A 163 -12.01 -12.53 16.05
C GLY A 163 -11.26 -13.69 15.40
N PHE A 164 -10.78 -14.69 16.17
CA PHE A 164 -10.12 -15.88 15.63
C PHE A 164 -11.01 -16.78 14.77
N PHE A 165 -12.34 -16.65 14.81
CA PHE A 165 -13.21 -17.29 13.82
C PHE A 165 -12.92 -16.83 12.38
N LEU A 166 -12.25 -15.69 12.18
CA LEU A 166 -11.75 -15.26 10.87
C LEU A 166 -10.58 -16.10 10.33
N ASP A 167 -9.94 -16.93 11.18
CA ASP A 167 -8.98 -17.95 10.77
C ASP A 167 -9.58 -19.35 10.92
N GLY A 168 -10.27 -19.79 9.86
CA GLY A 168 -10.86 -21.13 9.77
C GLY A 168 -9.94 -22.20 9.18
N PHE A 169 -8.65 -21.91 8.95
CA PHE A 169 -7.72 -22.89 8.38
C PHE A 169 -7.30 -23.92 9.44
N ALA A 170 -7.26 -25.20 9.09
CA ALA A 170 -6.73 -26.25 9.96
C ALA A 170 -5.20 -26.42 9.87
N THR A 171 -4.56 -25.84 8.86
CA THR A 171 -3.20 -26.20 8.44
C THR A 171 -2.09 -25.28 9.00
N ASN A 172 -2.44 -24.09 9.48
CA ASN A 172 -1.51 -23.14 10.10
C ASN A 172 -1.34 -23.36 11.62
N LYS A 173 -1.66 -24.57 12.11
CA LYS A 173 -1.75 -24.91 13.53
C LYS A 173 -1.02 -26.21 13.84
N LEU A 174 -0.42 -26.28 15.02
CA LEU A 174 0.07 -27.50 15.65
C LEU A 174 -0.87 -27.84 16.81
N TYR A 175 -1.37 -29.06 16.85
CA TYR A 175 -2.35 -29.53 17.84
C TYR A 175 -1.77 -30.61 18.73
N ARG A 176 -2.18 -30.63 20.00
CA ARG A 176 -2.00 -31.79 20.88
C ARG A 176 -2.85 -32.98 20.41
N ALA A 177 -2.23 -34.13 20.20
CA ALA A 177 -2.89 -35.33 19.68
C ALA A 177 -3.81 -36.00 20.71
N ASP A 178 -3.55 -35.82 22.00
CA ASP A 178 -4.42 -36.27 23.10
C ASP A 178 -5.68 -35.39 23.19
N PHE A 179 -5.53 -34.06 23.18
CA PHE A 179 -6.64 -33.09 23.10
C PHE A 179 -7.62 -33.38 21.95
N LEU A 180 -7.11 -33.66 20.73
CA LEU A 180 -7.97 -34.01 19.59
C LEU A 180 -8.78 -35.28 19.83
N ARG A 181 -8.21 -36.27 20.54
CA ARG A 181 -8.88 -37.54 20.86
C ARG A 181 -9.88 -37.39 22.01
N GLU A 182 -9.50 -36.71 23.09
CA GLU A 182 -10.33 -36.48 24.29
C GLU A 182 -11.63 -35.74 23.96
N HIS A 183 -11.56 -34.70 23.13
CA HIS A 183 -12.73 -33.89 22.74
C HIS A 183 -13.42 -34.36 21.44
N ALA A 184 -13.06 -35.56 20.96
CA ALA A 184 -13.55 -36.18 19.72
C ALA A 184 -13.53 -35.21 18.51
N LEU A 185 -12.44 -34.45 18.36
CA LEU A 185 -12.31 -33.41 17.34
C LEU A 185 -11.92 -34.05 16.00
N ARG A 186 -12.92 -34.21 15.13
CA ARG A 186 -12.80 -34.77 13.77
C ARG A 186 -13.24 -33.76 12.72
N PHE A 187 -12.75 -33.93 11.51
CA PHE A 187 -13.29 -33.20 10.35
C PHE A 187 -14.61 -33.85 9.93
N GLU A 188 -15.60 -33.03 9.64
CA GLU A 188 -16.87 -33.48 9.07
C GLU A 188 -16.62 -34.12 7.69
N GLU A 189 -17.14 -35.33 7.48
CA GLU A 189 -16.95 -36.06 6.23
C GLU A 189 -18.12 -35.81 5.26
N GLY A 190 -17.83 -35.75 3.96
CA GLY A 190 -18.86 -35.41 2.96
C GLY A 190 -19.21 -33.92 2.93
N VAL A 191 -18.34 -33.06 3.47
CA VAL A 191 -18.52 -31.60 3.53
C VAL A 191 -17.29 -30.92 2.97
N ARG A 192 -17.49 -30.03 1.99
CA ARG A 192 -16.46 -29.08 1.54
C ARG A 192 -16.39 -27.90 2.50
N TYR A 193 -15.18 -27.41 2.79
CA TYR A 193 -14.92 -26.40 3.83
C TYR A 193 -15.10 -26.96 5.26
N GLU A 194 -14.81 -28.24 5.40
CA GLU A 194 -14.73 -29.01 6.65
C GLU A 194 -13.75 -28.41 7.68
N ASP A 195 -12.73 -27.68 7.21
CA ASP A 195 -11.78 -26.95 8.07
C ASP A 195 -12.48 -25.84 8.88
N HIS A 196 -13.48 -25.16 8.29
CA HIS A 196 -14.29 -24.17 9.00
C HIS A 196 -15.06 -24.79 10.19
N VAL A 197 -15.57 -26.00 10.02
CA VAL A 197 -16.34 -26.73 11.05
C VAL A 197 -15.40 -27.30 12.12
N PHE A 198 -14.31 -27.94 11.70
CA PHE A 198 -13.28 -28.48 12.58
C PHE A 198 -12.63 -27.41 13.45
N THR A 199 -12.24 -26.27 12.86
CA THR A 199 -11.63 -25.17 13.63
C THR A 199 -12.61 -24.54 14.61
N ALA A 200 -13.89 -24.39 14.24
CA ALA A 200 -14.93 -23.96 15.18
C ALA A 200 -15.06 -24.92 16.38
N ALA A 201 -15.02 -26.24 16.15
CA ALA A 201 -15.04 -27.24 17.22
C ALA A 201 -13.79 -27.16 18.12
N VAL A 202 -12.60 -27.02 17.52
CA VAL A 202 -11.32 -26.84 18.23
C VAL A 202 -11.35 -25.59 19.13
N TYR A 203 -11.76 -24.43 18.58
CA TYR A 203 -11.82 -23.18 19.33
C TYR A 203 -12.79 -23.25 20.53
N CYS A 204 -13.90 -23.98 20.40
CA CYS A 204 -14.86 -24.18 21.50
C CYS A 204 -14.42 -25.25 22.53
N ALA A 205 -13.50 -26.14 22.17
CA ALA A 205 -12.96 -27.17 23.07
C ALA A 205 -11.73 -26.70 23.84
N ALA A 206 -10.89 -25.85 23.24
CA ALA A 206 -9.66 -25.37 23.87
C ALA A 206 -9.95 -24.41 25.03
N ARG A 207 -9.35 -24.69 26.18
CA ARG A 207 -9.23 -23.77 27.32
C ARG A 207 -8.27 -22.63 27.01
N ARG A 208 -7.17 -22.91 26.30
CA ARG A 208 -6.19 -21.91 25.88
C ARG A 208 -5.44 -22.31 24.61
N PHE A 209 -5.06 -21.31 23.82
CA PHE A 209 -4.21 -21.49 22.64
C PHE A 209 -3.16 -20.40 22.52
N ALA A 210 -1.99 -20.74 21.99
CA ALA A 210 -0.94 -19.76 21.75
C ALA A 210 -0.99 -19.22 20.31
N VAL A 211 -0.57 -17.98 20.14
CA VAL A 211 -0.56 -17.26 18.86
C VAL A 211 0.84 -16.74 18.59
N VAL A 212 1.38 -17.00 17.39
CA VAL A 212 2.72 -16.54 17.00
C VAL A 212 2.69 -15.67 15.72
N PRO A 213 3.45 -14.55 15.66
CA PRO A 213 3.46 -13.63 14.51
C PRO A 213 4.24 -14.14 13.29
N TRP A 214 5.01 -15.23 13.45
CA TRP A 214 5.90 -15.76 12.41
C TRP A 214 5.12 -16.56 11.37
N VAL A 215 5.56 -16.50 10.11
CA VAL A 215 4.93 -17.28 9.04
C VAL A 215 5.24 -18.76 9.23
N VAL A 216 4.20 -19.58 9.43
CA VAL A 216 4.31 -21.05 9.61
C VAL A 216 3.67 -21.85 8.47
N TYR A 217 2.99 -21.20 7.53
CA TYR A 217 2.32 -21.86 6.42
C TYR A 217 2.35 -21.01 5.14
N LEU A 218 2.72 -21.61 4.01
CA LEU A 218 2.77 -20.96 2.70
C LEU A 218 1.65 -21.50 1.79
N TRP A 219 0.55 -20.76 1.74
CA TRP A 219 -0.61 -21.11 0.93
C TRP A 219 -0.40 -20.75 -0.55
N ARG A 220 -0.19 -21.78 -1.37
CA ARG A 220 -0.07 -21.75 -2.84
C ARG A 220 -1.34 -22.32 -3.45
N GLY A 221 -2.45 -21.60 -3.29
CA GLY A 221 -3.73 -21.95 -3.91
C GLY A 221 -3.56 -22.37 -5.38
N LEU A 222 -4.09 -23.55 -5.70
CA LEU A 222 -3.84 -24.29 -6.95
C LEU A 222 -4.03 -23.41 -8.20
N PRO A 223 -3.18 -23.56 -9.24
CA PRO A 223 -3.36 -22.85 -10.51
C PRO A 223 -4.61 -23.35 -11.26
N GLY A 224 -5.77 -22.74 -11.00
CA GLY A 224 -6.94 -22.86 -11.86
C GLY A 224 -7.96 -23.96 -11.53
N THR A 225 -7.96 -24.53 -10.32
CA THR A 225 -9.04 -25.44 -9.87
C THR A 225 -10.29 -24.67 -9.43
N ALA A 226 -10.94 -24.04 -10.41
CA ALA A 226 -12.33 -23.57 -10.32
C ALA A 226 -13.15 -24.30 -11.39
N SER A 227 -13.14 -25.63 -11.31
CA SER A 227 -13.78 -26.57 -12.25
C SER A 227 -15.11 -27.13 -11.74
N GLY A 228 -15.70 -26.54 -10.70
CA GLY A 228 -17.05 -26.81 -10.21
C GLY A 228 -17.99 -25.62 -10.45
N ASP A 229 -19.30 -25.83 -10.34
CA ASP A 229 -20.28 -24.74 -10.44
C ASP A 229 -20.08 -23.74 -9.28
N GLU A 230 -20.12 -22.44 -9.60
CA GLU A 230 -19.97 -21.38 -8.60
C GLU A 230 -21.08 -21.41 -7.55
N ILE A 231 -22.27 -21.87 -7.90
CA ILE A 231 -23.38 -21.96 -6.95
C ILE A 231 -23.23 -23.17 -6.02
N ASP A 232 -22.59 -24.26 -6.47
CA ASP A 232 -22.27 -25.38 -5.57
C ASP A 232 -21.19 -24.98 -4.55
N ASP A 233 -20.28 -24.07 -4.91
CA ASP A 233 -19.38 -23.43 -3.95
C ASP A 233 -20.14 -22.62 -2.88
N VAL A 234 -21.16 -21.86 -3.31
CA VAL A 234 -22.02 -21.08 -2.41
C VAL A 234 -22.83 -21.99 -1.49
N ARG A 235 -23.43 -23.06 -2.02
CA ARG A 235 -24.16 -24.10 -1.24
C ARG A 235 -23.25 -24.73 -0.20
N ALA A 236 -22.04 -25.14 -0.59
CA ALA A 236 -21.04 -25.71 0.32
C ALA A 236 -20.67 -24.73 1.45
N ARG A 237 -20.40 -23.46 1.14
CA ARG A 237 -20.08 -22.44 2.16
C ARG A 237 -21.22 -22.17 3.12
N VAL A 238 -22.46 -22.10 2.64
CA VAL A 238 -23.65 -21.97 3.49
C VAL A 238 -23.79 -23.18 4.41
N ARG A 239 -23.63 -24.40 3.87
CA ARG A 239 -23.69 -25.64 4.67
C ARG A 239 -22.60 -25.70 5.75
N ALA A 240 -21.35 -25.41 5.39
CA ALA A 240 -20.23 -25.37 6.34
C ALA A 240 -20.42 -24.28 7.41
N ALA A 241 -21.02 -23.13 7.05
CA ALA A 241 -21.39 -22.10 8.02
C ALA A 241 -22.42 -22.63 9.02
N GLN A 242 -23.56 -23.16 8.53
CA GLN A 242 -24.62 -23.74 9.38
C GLN A 242 -24.13 -24.86 10.30
N LEU A 243 -23.22 -25.72 9.85
CA LEU A 243 -22.60 -26.73 10.70
C LEU A 243 -21.71 -26.10 11.78
N GLY A 244 -20.98 -25.02 11.45
CA GLY A 244 -20.27 -24.20 12.43
C GLY A 244 -21.20 -23.48 13.43
N ASP A 245 -22.39 -23.02 13.02
CA ASP A 245 -23.42 -22.51 13.94
C ASP A 245 -23.85 -23.61 14.92
N ALA A 246 -24.15 -24.82 14.42
CA ALA A 246 -24.61 -25.95 15.21
C ALA A 246 -23.56 -26.39 16.24
N VAL A 247 -22.31 -26.60 15.82
CA VAL A 247 -21.17 -26.96 16.69
C VAL A 247 -21.00 -25.99 17.85
N LEU A 248 -21.14 -24.67 17.61
CA LEU A 248 -21.08 -23.67 18.67
C LEU A 248 -22.25 -23.80 19.65
N ARG A 249 -23.48 -24.00 19.17
CA ARG A 249 -24.66 -24.16 20.04
C ARG A 249 -24.59 -25.45 20.87
N GLU A 250 -24.24 -26.58 20.24
CA GLU A 250 -24.10 -27.90 20.86
C GLU A 250 -23.01 -27.93 21.94
N ARG A 251 -21.88 -27.23 21.71
CA ARG A 251 -20.78 -27.13 22.67
C ARG A 251 -20.96 -26.00 23.70
N GLY A 252 -22.15 -25.43 23.88
CA GLY A 252 -22.42 -24.42 24.91
C GLY A 252 -21.76 -23.06 24.64
N HIS A 253 -21.59 -22.69 23.37
CA HIS A 253 -21.00 -21.44 22.89
C HIS A 253 -21.99 -20.66 22.00
N ALA A 254 -23.29 -20.73 22.32
CA ALA A 254 -24.35 -20.02 21.61
C ALA A 254 -24.13 -18.49 21.60
N ASP A 255 -23.55 -17.94 22.67
CA ASP A 255 -23.14 -16.54 22.82
C ASP A 255 -22.14 -16.08 21.73
N LEU A 256 -21.35 -17.00 21.18
CA LEU A 256 -20.35 -16.72 20.16
C LEU A 256 -20.83 -16.95 18.72
N VAL A 257 -22.05 -17.46 18.52
CA VAL A 257 -22.58 -17.74 17.18
C VAL A 257 -22.49 -16.50 16.30
N GLY A 258 -22.93 -15.34 16.80
CA GLY A 258 -22.86 -14.08 16.06
C GLY A 258 -21.44 -13.57 15.73
N ALA A 259 -20.41 -13.98 16.49
CA ALA A 259 -19.01 -13.67 16.15
C ALA A 259 -18.51 -14.55 14.99
N ARG A 260 -18.93 -15.82 14.95
CA ARG A 260 -18.62 -16.75 13.85
C ARG A 260 -19.47 -16.49 12.61
N GLN A 261 -20.70 -15.97 12.73
CA GLN A 261 -21.50 -15.52 11.58
C GLN A 261 -20.90 -14.29 10.88
N ASP A 262 -20.25 -13.37 11.61
CA ASP A 262 -19.53 -12.22 11.02
C ASP A 262 -18.42 -12.67 10.04
N ARG A 263 -17.77 -13.81 10.30
CA ARG A 263 -16.85 -14.45 9.34
C ARG A 263 -17.51 -14.70 7.98
N PHE A 264 -18.72 -15.27 7.97
CA PHE A 264 -19.43 -15.58 6.73
C PHE A 264 -19.68 -14.30 5.92
N LEU A 265 -20.14 -13.23 6.58
CA LEU A 265 -20.35 -11.93 5.91
C LEU A 265 -19.04 -11.32 5.39
N ARG A 266 -17.93 -11.45 6.14
CA ARG A 266 -16.61 -10.88 5.78
C ARG A 266 -15.78 -11.70 4.79
N GLN A 267 -16.11 -12.97 4.57
CA GLN A 267 -15.29 -13.90 3.77
C GLN A 267 -16.12 -14.66 2.73
N ASP A 268 -17.01 -15.53 3.20
CA ASP A 268 -17.73 -16.49 2.36
C ASP A 268 -18.77 -15.83 1.46
N LEU A 269 -19.62 -14.96 2.02
CA LEU A 269 -20.55 -14.15 1.24
C LEU A 269 -19.78 -13.15 0.36
N ARG A 270 -18.75 -12.52 0.94
CA ARG A 270 -18.00 -11.42 0.33
C ARG A 270 -17.35 -11.80 -1.01
N VAL A 271 -16.73 -12.98 -1.11
CA VAL A 271 -16.03 -13.41 -2.34
C VAL A 271 -16.98 -13.61 -3.53
N HIS A 272 -18.24 -13.99 -3.29
CA HIS A 272 -19.25 -14.14 -4.33
C HIS A 272 -19.97 -12.82 -4.64
N LEU A 273 -20.27 -12.00 -3.62
CA LEU A 273 -20.74 -10.62 -3.83
C LEU A 273 -19.78 -9.84 -4.74
N GLU A 274 -18.47 -10.06 -4.59
CA GLU A 274 -17.46 -9.43 -5.44
C GLU A 274 -17.39 -9.98 -6.89
N ARG A 275 -18.21 -10.96 -7.25
CA ARG A 275 -18.33 -11.52 -8.61
C ARG A 275 -19.66 -11.26 -9.28
N LEU A 276 -20.74 -11.07 -8.51
CA LEU A 276 -22.10 -10.87 -9.01
C LEU A 276 -22.23 -9.88 -10.18
N PRO A 277 -21.54 -8.73 -10.23
CA PRO A 277 -21.77 -7.76 -11.31
C PRO A 277 -21.30 -8.20 -12.70
N GLY A 278 -20.54 -9.30 -12.78
CA GLY A 278 -20.12 -9.97 -14.01
C GLY A 278 -20.95 -11.21 -14.35
N ARG A 279 -22.01 -11.52 -13.59
CA ARG A 279 -22.82 -12.73 -13.77
C ARG A 279 -24.16 -12.43 -14.46
N PRO A 280 -24.72 -13.38 -15.24
CA PRO A 280 -26.07 -13.27 -15.78
C PRO A 280 -27.12 -13.18 -14.68
N ALA A 281 -28.23 -12.47 -14.93
CA ALA A 281 -29.30 -12.23 -13.96
C ALA A 281 -29.89 -13.51 -13.33
N VAL A 282 -29.92 -14.63 -14.08
CA VAL A 282 -30.36 -15.95 -13.56
C VAL A 282 -29.44 -16.42 -12.42
N ARG A 283 -28.11 -16.33 -12.59
CA ARG A 283 -27.14 -16.74 -11.57
C ARG A 283 -27.16 -15.82 -10.35
N VAL A 284 -27.45 -14.53 -10.52
CA VAL A 284 -27.66 -13.60 -9.40
C VAL A 284 -28.90 -13.99 -8.57
N LYS A 285 -30.00 -14.38 -9.23
CA LYS A 285 -31.20 -14.88 -8.56
C LYS A 285 -30.95 -16.21 -7.83
N GLU A 286 -30.23 -17.13 -8.46
CA GLU A 286 -29.86 -18.43 -7.87
C GLU A 286 -28.99 -18.23 -6.61
N PHE A 287 -27.96 -17.37 -6.69
CA PHE A 287 -27.12 -16.99 -5.54
C PHE A 287 -27.95 -16.41 -4.38
N ALA A 288 -28.86 -15.48 -4.68
CA ALA A 288 -29.72 -14.88 -3.66
C ALA A 288 -30.67 -15.90 -3.02
N ALA A 289 -31.18 -16.87 -3.79
CA ALA A 289 -32.04 -17.93 -3.28
C ALA A 289 -31.29 -18.90 -2.35
N VAL A 290 -30.05 -19.27 -2.68
CA VAL A 290 -29.21 -20.15 -1.84
C VAL A 290 -28.75 -19.46 -0.55
N THR A 291 -28.44 -18.16 -0.61
CA THR A 291 -27.89 -17.43 0.55
C THR A 291 -28.96 -16.88 1.50
N ARG A 292 -30.17 -16.57 1.01
CA ARG A 292 -31.23 -15.96 1.83
C ARG A 292 -31.55 -16.72 3.14
N PRO A 293 -31.81 -18.05 3.15
CA PRO A 293 -32.24 -18.73 4.37
C PRO A 293 -31.27 -18.52 5.53
N TYR A 294 -29.97 -18.67 5.26
CA TYR A 294 -28.93 -18.44 6.25
C TYR A 294 -28.77 -16.95 6.66
N LEU A 295 -29.08 -16.01 5.76
CA LEU A 295 -29.13 -14.57 6.11
C LEU A 295 -30.35 -14.19 6.96
N ASP A 296 -31.41 -15.00 6.94
CA ASP A 296 -32.57 -14.87 7.82
C ASP A 296 -32.34 -15.54 9.21
N GLU A 297 -31.40 -16.49 9.30
CA GLU A 297 -30.93 -17.17 10.53
C GLU A 297 -29.83 -16.39 11.30
N LEU A 298 -29.51 -15.16 10.89
CA LEU A 298 -28.46 -14.37 11.56
C LEU A 298 -28.89 -13.89 12.95
N GLU A 299 -27.99 -14.03 13.93
CA GLU A 299 -28.17 -13.51 15.28
C GLU A 299 -28.33 -11.97 15.26
N PRO A 300 -29.12 -11.38 16.19
CA PRO A 300 -29.33 -9.95 16.26
C PRO A 300 -28.03 -9.12 16.26
N GLY A 301 -28.02 -8.04 15.48
CA GLY A 301 -26.87 -7.14 15.36
C GLY A 301 -25.70 -7.65 14.50
N VAL A 302 -25.69 -8.91 14.03
CA VAL A 302 -24.60 -9.42 13.17
C VAL A 302 -24.52 -8.67 11.85
N ALA A 303 -25.67 -8.51 11.17
CA ALA A 303 -25.75 -7.74 9.92
C ALA A 303 -25.41 -6.25 10.14
N ASP A 304 -25.75 -5.70 11.31
CA ASP A 304 -25.52 -4.29 11.64
C ASP A 304 -24.03 -3.97 11.82
N ARG A 305 -23.24 -4.90 12.35
CA ARG A 305 -21.77 -4.80 12.48
C ARG A 305 -20.99 -5.05 11.17
N ALA A 306 -21.66 -5.45 10.09
CA ALA A 306 -21.01 -5.68 8.80
C ALA A 306 -20.59 -4.38 8.11
N ASP A 307 -19.65 -4.48 7.15
CA ASP A 307 -19.32 -3.38 6.23
C ASP A 307 -20.62 -2.81 5.61
N PRO A 308 -20.83 -1.48 5.58
CA PRO A 308 -22.13 -0.90 5.22
C PRO A 308 -22.68 -1.36 3.86
N LEU A 309 -21.80 -1.63 2.88
CA LEU A 309 -22.24 -2.14 1.57
C LEU A 309 -22.50 -3.65 1.58
N VAL A 310 -21.85 -4.42 2.45
CA VAL A 310 -22.22 -5.82 2.71
C VAL A 310 -23.58 -5.90 3.40
N ARG A 311 -23.86 -5.02 4.38
CA ARG A 311 -25.18 -4.91 5.03
C ARG A 311 -26.28 -4.58 4.03
N VAL A 312 -26.07 -3.58 3.18
CA VAL A 312 -26.94 -3.26 2.02
C VAL A 312 -27.17 -4.49 1.14
N CYS A 313 -26.12 -5.22 0.74
CA CYS A 313 -26.25 -6.43 -0.06
C CYS A 313 -27.08 -7.52 0.65
N CYS A 314 -26.89 -7.73 1.95
CA CYS A 314 -27.66 -8.69 2.74
C CYS A 314 -29.15 -8.33 2.76
N HIS A 315 -29.48 -7.06 3.02
CA HIS A 315 -30.85 -6.57 2.98
C HIS A 315 -31.49 -6.75 1.60
N LEU A 316 -30.76 -6.47 0.51
CA LEU A 316 -31.25 -6.64 -0.86
C LEU A 316 -31.46 -8.12 -1.25
N ILE A 317 -30.68 -9.05 -0.69
CA ILE A 317 -30.92 -10.50 -0.84
C ILE A 317 -32.21 -10.92 -0.12
N ARG A 318 -32.36 -10.53 1.16
CA ARG A 318 -33.52 -10.86 2.01
C ARG A 318 -34.82 -10.29 1.42
N THR A 319 -34.81 -9.03 1.00
CA THR A 319 -35.96 -8.35 0.35
C THR A 319 -36.19 -8.72 -1.11
N GLY A 320 -35.34 -9.53 -1.72
CA GLY A 320 -35.56 -10.05 -3.09
C GLY A 320 -35.37 -9.02 -4.20
N ARG A 321 -34.37 -8.15 -4.08
CA ARG A 321 -34.05 -7.08 -5.05
C ARG A 321 -32.73 -7.36 -5.81
N PRO A 322 -32.69 -8.35 -6.71
CA PRO A 322 -31.46 -8.82 -7.36
C PRO A 322 -30.82 -7.78 -8.30
N GLU A 323 -31.59 -6.87 -8.90
CA GLU A 323 -31.07 -5.81 -9.76
C GLU A 323 -30.31 -4.75 -8.95
N ASP A 324 -30.90 -4.31 -7.84
CA ASP A 324 -30.25 -3.42 -6.87
C ASP A 324 -29.03 -4.09 -6.22
N LEU A 325 -29.10 -5.40 -5.95
CA LEU A 325 -27.97 -6.18 -5.42
C LEU A 325 -26.75 -6.09 -6.35
N VAL A 326 -26.93 -6.18 -7.68
CA VAL A 326 -25.84 -5.96 -8.65
C VAL A 326 -25.32 -4.53 -8.61
N VAL A 327 -26.20 -3.53 -8.48
CA VAL A 327 -25.81 -2.11 -8.36
C VAL A 327 -24.96 -1.87 -7.10
N ALA A 328 -25.35 -2.46 -5.97
CA ALA A 328 -24.63 -2.38 -4.69
C ALA A 328 -23.30 -3.16 -4.74
N ALA A 329 -23.31 -4.38 -5.27
CA ALA A 329 -22.11 -5.21 -5.44
C ALA A 329 -21.03 -4.54 -6.30
N ARG A 330 -21.39 -3.71 -7.30
CA ARG A 330 -20.42 -2.86 -8.04
C ARG A 330 -19.65 -1.87 -7.17
N SER A 331 -20.17 -1.54 -5.99
CA SER A 331 -19.49 -0.70 -4.99
C SER A 331 -18.45 -1.49 -4.17
N LEU A 332 -18.57 -2.83 -4.13
CA LEU A 332 -17.61 -3.74 -3.51
C LEU A 332 -16.44 -4.09 -4.44
N THR A 333 -16.66 -4.03 -5.76
CA THR A 333 -15.74 -4.55 -6.79
C THR A 333 -14.99 -3.47 -7.58
N GLY A 334 -13.78 -3.80 -8.04
CA GLY A 334 -13.09 -3.01 -9.08
C GLY A 334 -12.85 -1.55 -8.69
N PRO A 335 -13.21 -0.55 -9.53
CA PRO A 335 -13.31 0.84 -9.09
C PRO A 335 -14.61 0.99 -8.30
N LYS A 336 -14.53 1.10 -6.96
CA LYS A 336 -15.70 1.19 -6.07
C LYS A 336 -16.71 2.23 -6.59
N ALA A 337 -17.79 1.76 -7.19
CA ALA A 337 -18.77 2.63 -7.82
C ALA A 337 -19.63 3.33 -6.76
N ALA A 338 -20.03 4.58 -7.03
CA ALA A 338 -21.08 5.22 -6.25
C ALA A 338 -22.42 4.49 -6.44
N PRO A 339 -23.38 4.60 -5.50
CA PRO A 339 -24.75 4.17 -5.74
C PRO A 339 -25.40 5.00 -6.87
N ARG A 340 -26.54 4.54 -7.41
CA ARG A 340 -27.34 5.35 -8.35
C ARG A 340 -28.01 6.54 -7.64
N HIS A 341 -28.44 6.33 -6.40
CA HIS A 341 -29.07 7.34 -5.54
C HIS A 341 -28.55 7.18 -4.11
N ALA A 342 -28.46 8.28 -3.37
CA ALA A 342 -28.33 8.27 -1.93
C ALA A 342 -29.27 9.32 -1.35
N LEU A 343 -29.93 8.98 -0.24
CA LEU A 343 -30.83 9.87 0.47
C LEU A 343 -30.14 10.37 1.75
N ARG A 344 -30.12 11.68 2.00
CA ARG A 344 -29.65 12.25 3.26
C ARG A 344 -30.82 12.79 4.08
N VAL A 345 -30.97 12.33 5.32
CA VAL A 345 -32.00 12.74 6.29
C VAL A 345 -31.32 12.82 7.65
N ASP A 346 -31.50 13.93 8.36
CA ASP A 346 -31.02 14.16 9.74
C ASP A 346 -29.55 13.76 9.95
N GLY A 347 -28.68 14.26 9.07
CA GLY A 347 -27.25 13.98 9.06
C GLY A 347 -26.87 12.64 8.42
N ARG A 348 -27.69 11.60 8.59
CA ARG A 348 -27.49 10.23 8.07
C ARG A 348 -27.65 10.14 6.56
N THR A 349 -26.92 9.20 5.95
CA THR A 349 -26.94 8.93 4.50
C THR A 349 -27.32 7.47 4.24
N TYR A 350 -28.37 7.25 3.47
CA TYR A 350 -28.90 5.94 3.12
C TYR A 350 -28.68 5.63 1.63
N TRP A 351 -28.40 4.36 1.32
CA TRP A 351 -28.28 3.86 -0.05
C TRP A 351 -29.66 3.79 -0.71
N GLY A 352 -29.78 4.34 -1.92
CA GLY A 352 -31.04 4.38 -2.66
C GLY A 352 -31.85 5.65 -2.37
N THR A 353 -33.17 5.51 -2.27
CA THR A 353 -34.15 6.63 -2.25
C THR A 353 -35.07 6.63 -1.03
N ARG A 354 -34.82 5.76 -0.04
CA ARG A 354 -35.61 5.63 1.19
C ARG A 354 -34.70 5.62 2.41
N ALA A 355 -35.20 6.13 3.54
CA ALA A 355 -34.52 6.03 4.82
C ALA A 355 -34.86 4.66 5.43
N ASP A 356 -33.90 3.75 5.39
CA ASP A 356 -34.00 2.39 5.94
C ASP A 356 -32.69 2.11 6.70
N PRO A 357 -32.72 1.79 8.01
CA PRO A 357 -31.51 1.53 8.80
C PRO A 357 -30.59 0.46 8.20
N ALA A 358 -31.14 -0.59 7.56
CA ALA A 358 -30.34 -1.63 6.93
C ALA A 358 -29.60 -1.11 5.67
N MET A 359 -30.04 0.02 5.13
CA MET A 359 -29.45 0.72 3.99
C MET A 359 -28.59 1.92 4.39
N ASP A 360 -28.36 2.17 5.68
CA ASP A 360 -27.49 3.23 6.19
C ASP A 360 -26.04 3.02 5.67
N ILE A 361 -25.46 4.05 5.08
CA ILE A 361 -24.08 4.11 4.57
C ILE A 361 -23.32 5.34 5.11
N THR A 362 -23.80 5.95 6.20
CA THR A 362 -23.26 7.18 6.79
C THR A 362 -21.77 7.05 7.10
N ALA A 363 -21.35 5.92 7.68
CA ALA A 363 -19.95 5.62 8.01
C ALA A 363 -18.99 5.62 6.81
N LEU A 364 -19.49 5.54 5.56
CA LEU A 364 -18.63 5.64 4.38
C LEU A 364 -18.27 7.08 4.01
N ARG A 365 -18.98 8.08 4.56
CA ARG A 365 -18.80 9.54 4.35
C ARG A 365 -18.57 9.95 2.87
N LEU A 366 -19.18 9.23 1.93
CA LEU A 366 -18.93 9.39 0.49
C LEU A 366 -19.32 10.77 -0.06
N GLY A 367 -20.32 11.43 0.55
CA GLY A 367 -20.75 12.79 0.20
C GLY A 367 -19.86 13.93 0.74
N GLU A 368 -18.83 13.56 1.51
CA GLU A 368 -17.85 14.45 2.18
C GLU A 368 -16.44 14.28 1.62
N LEU A 369 -16.27 13.42 0.62
CA LEU A 369 -15.02 13.31 -0.13
C LEU A 369 -14.69 14.65 -0.82
N PRO A 370 -13.42 15.08 -0.84
CA PRO A 370 -13.00 16.22 -1.66
C PRO A 370 -13.30 15.95 -3.14
N PHE A 371 -13.45 16.99 -3.97
CA PHE A 371 -13.86 16.83 -5.38
C PHE A 371 -12.95 15.86 -6.12
N SER A 372 -11.63 15.93 -5.93
CA SER A 372 -10.68 15.01 -6.58
C SER A 372 -10.74 13.55 -6.10
N ALA A 373 -11.43 13.26 -5.00
CA ALA A 373 -11.72 11.91 -4.54
C ALA A 373 -13.18 11.48 -4.75
N ALA A 374 -14.10 12.42 -4.94
CA ALA A 374 -15.54 12.20 -5.07
C ALA A 374 -15.89 11.16 -6.13
N ARG A 375 -16.92 10.36 -5.85
CA ARG A 375 -17.35 9.22 -6.69
C ARG A 375 -18.60 9.57 -7.47
N ILE A 376 -18.52 9.43 -8.78
CA ILE A 376 -19.63 9.61 -9.71
C ILE A 376 -19.80 8.31 -10.51
N ARG A 377 -21.04 7.86 -10.68
CA ARG A 377 -21.32 6.58 -11.35
C ARG A 377 -21.62 6.81 -12.82
N HIS A 378 -20.93 6.09 -13.70
CA HIS A 378 -21.16 6.14 -15.15
C HIS A 378 -21.51 4.75 -15.67
N GLU A 379 -22.69 4.63 -16.29
CA GLU A 379 -23.19 3.40 -16.92
C GLU A 379 -23.36 3.63 -18.42
N VAL A 380 -22.72 2.79 -19.23
CA VAL A 380 -22.92 2.72 -20.68
C VAL A 380 -24.23 1.99 -20.92
N THR A 381 -25.21 2.68 -21.50
CA THR A 381 -26.52 2.11 -21.84
C THR A 381 -26.58 1.62 -23.29
N GLU A 382 -25.78 2.21 -24.17
CA GLU A 382 -25.66 1.83 -25.58
C GLU A 382 -24.19 1.92 -25.99
N VAL A 383 -23.70 0.96 -26.76
CA VAL A 383 -22.36 0.99 -27.38
C VAL A 383 -22.40 0.35 -28.75
N SER A 384 -21.80 1.02 -29.73
CA SER A 384 -21.64 0.53 -31.10
C SER A 384 -20.26 0.91 -31.65
N CYS A 385 -19.84 0.27 -32.74
CA CYS A 385 -18.59 0.60 -33.43
C CYS A 385 -18.80 0.63 -34.94
N ALA A 386 -18.33 1.69 -35.59
CA ALA A 386 -18.32 1.87 -37.03
C ALA A 386 -16.89 2.23 -37.49
N GLY A 387 -16.19 1.29 -38.11
CA GLY A 387 -14.80 1.46 -38.54
C GLY A 387 -13.84 1.66 -37.35
N THR A 388 -13.39 2.90 -37.14
CA THR A 388 -12.54 3.30 -36.00
C THR A 388 -13.31 4.01 -34.88
N VAL A 389 -14.56 4.40 -35.13
CA VAL A 389 -15.37 5.22 -34.22
C VAL A 389 -16.22 4.32 -33.33
N VAL A 390 -16.13 4.53 -32.03
CA VAL A 390 -17.01 3.91 -31.02
C VAL A 390 -18.00 4.95 -30.53
N SER A 391 -19.29 4.72 -30.75
CA SER A 391 -20.34 5.59 -30.24
C SER A 391 -20.86 5.04 -28.91
N LEU A 392 -20.96 5.89 -27.89
CA LEU A 392 -21.35 5.55 -26.54
C LEU A 392 -22.51 6.44 -26.08
N THR A 393 -23.58 5.84 -25.58
CA THR A 393 -24.56 6.53 -24.74
C THR A 393 -24.26 6.18 -23.28
N VAL A 394 -23.97 7.21 -22.47
CA VAL A 394 -23.56 7.09 -21.07
C VAL A 394 -24.59 7.80 -20.20
N ARG A 395 -25.19 7.08 -19.24
CA ARG A 395 -25.96 7.65 -18.13
C ARG A 395 -25.05 7.85 -16.93
N THR A 396 -25.10 9.03 -16.34
CA THR A 396 -24.29 9.46 -15.20
C THR A 396 -25.19 9.74 -14.01
N TYR A 397 -24.86 9.15 -12.86
CA TYR A 397 -25.54 9.38 -11.59
C TYR A 397 -24.58 10.10 -10.62
N ASP A 398 -25.08 11.18 -10.04
CA ASP A 398 -24.39 12.01 -9.05
C ASP A 398 -25.16 11.97 -7.71
N PRO A 399 -25.06 10.86 -6.95
CA PRO A 399 -25.88 10.63 -5.76
C PRO A 399 -25.60 11.61 -4.61
N PHE A 400 -24.50 12.37 -4.67
CA PHE A 400 -24.10 13.32 -3.63
C PHE A 400 -24.12 14.78 -4.11
N ALA A 401 -24.69 15.04 -5.31
CA ALA A 401 -24.82 16.35 -5.94
C ALA A 401 -23.48 17.10 -6.17
N VAL A 402 -22.38 16.36 -6.35
CA VAL A 402 -21.02 16.88 -6.60
C VAL A 402 -20.98 17.80 -7.82
N LEU A 403 -21.67 17.44 -8.90
CA LEU A 403 -21.74 18.20 -10.15
C LEU A 403 -22.64 19.42 -10.06
N ARG A 404 -23.51 19.50 -9.05
CA ARG A 404 -24.33 20.70 -8.76
C ARG A 404 -23.61 21.69 -7.84
N ARG A 405 -22.69 21.22 -7.00
CA ARG A 405 -21.87 22.07 -6.11
C ARG A 405 -20.82 22.89 -6.87
N TRP A 406 -20.32 22.38 -8.00
CA TRP A 406 -19.18 22.96 -8.72
C TRP A 406 -19.46 23.18 -10.20
N LYS A 407 -19.01 24.31 -10.75
CA LYS A 407 -18.97 24.52 -12.21
C LYS A 407 -17.84 23.65 -12.78
N THR A 408 -18.19 22.68 -13.63
CA THR A 408 -17.24 21.69 -14.16
C THR A 408 -17.32 21.55 -15.67
N ARG A 409 -16.19 21.20 -16.30
CA ARG A 409 -16.13 20.69 -17.67
C ARG A 409 -16.07 19.16 -17.63
N ALA A 410 -16.91 18.50 -18.41
CA ALA A 410 -16.92 17.05 -18.56
C ALA A 410 -16.09 16.60 -19.78
N GLU A 411 -15.36 15.50 -19.65
CA GLU A 411 -14.60 14.89 -20.76
C GLU A 411 -14.45 13.36 -20.62
N LEU A 412 -14.56 12.64 -21.74
CA LEU A 412 -14.19 11.23 -21.85
C LEU A 412 -12.70 11.13 -22.14
N VAL A 413 -11.97 10.37 -21.31
CA VAL A 413 -10.51 10.24 -21.38
C VAL A 413 -10.13 8.79 -21.71
N VAL A 414 -9.43 8.61 -22.82
CA VAL A 414 -8.89 7.31 -23.27
C VAL A 414 -7.44 7.47 -23.69
N LYS A 415 -6.51 7.01 -22.84
CA LYS A 415 -5.06 6.92 -23.15
C LYS A 415 -4.46 8.26 -23.66
N GLY A 416 -4.91 9.38 -23.10
CA GLY A 416 -4.44 10.73 -23.44
C GLY A 416 -5.29 11.45 -24.51
N LEU A 417 -6.13 10.74 -25.27
CA LEU A 417 -7.23 11.38 -26.00
C LEU A 417 -8.26 11.86 -24.97
N ARG A 418 -8.72 13.11 -25.13
CA ARG A 418 -9.79 13.74 -24.35
C ARG A 418 -10.87 14.20 -25.32
N VAL A 419 -12.10 13.74 -25.13
CA VAL A 419 -13.27 14.15 -25.92
C VAL A 419 -14.19 14.94 -24.99
N PRO A 420 -14.55 16.20 -25.31
CA PRO A 420 -15.50 16.96 -24.51
C PRO A 420 -16.85 16.23 -24.42
N LEU A 421 -17.54 16.38 -23.29
CA LEU A 421 -18.87 15.82 -23.07
C LEU A 421 -19.86 16.93 -22.76
N GLU A 422 -21.10 16.74 -23.20
CA GLU A 422 -22.24 17.62 -22.92
C GLU A 422 -23.33 16.82 -22.19
N PRO A 423 -23.28 16.72 -20.84
CA PRO A 423 -24.25 15.93 -20.09
C PRO A 423 -25.60 16.65 -19.96
N ALA A 424 -26.61 16.15 -20.67
CA ALA A 424 -27.98 16.64 -20.60
C ALA A 424 -28.70 16.06 -19.37
N ARG A 425 -29.17 16.92 -18.45
CA ARG A 425 -29.87 16.49 -17.24
C ARG A 425 -31.24 15.89 -17.56
N GLN A 426 -31.58 14.78 -16.90
CA GLN A 426 -32.80 14.02 -17.06
C GLN A 426 -33.80 14.30 -15.90
N SER A 427 -35.05 13.86 -16.05
CA SER A 427 -36.11 14.03 -15.04
C SER A 427 -35.85 13.26 -13.75
N ASP A 428 -35.21 12.09 -13.83
CA ASP A 428 -34.76 11.27 -12.68
C ASP A 428 -33.53 11.88 -11.94
N GLY A 429 -33.05 13.04 -12.39
CA GLY A 429 -31.89 13.73 -11.85
C GLY A 429 -30.53 13.20 -12.33
N SER A 430 -30.50 12.12 -13.11
CA SER A 430 -29.29 11.66 -13.81
C SER A 430 -28.92 12.58 -14.98
N TYR A 431 -27.79 12.32 -15.62
CA TYR A 431 -27.36 13.02 -16.83
C TYR A 431 -27.13 11.99 -17.95
N LEU A 432 -27.62 12.29 -19.15
CA LEU A 432 -27.37 11.49 -20.35
C LEU A 432 -26.33 12.17 -21.23
N THR A 433 -25.43 11.41 -21.81
CA THR A 433 -24.41 11.92 -22.74
C THR A 433 -24.24 10.96 -23.89
N ARG A 434 -24.24 11.47 -25.12
CA ARG A 434 -23.78 10.74 -26.30
C ARG A 434 -22.40 11.24 -26.68
N VAL A 435 -21.48 10.34 -26.99
CA VAL A 435 -20.10 10.67 -27.36
C VAL A 435 -19.54 9.68 -28.37
N GLU A 436 -18.82 10.21 -29.35
CA GLU A 436 -18.09 9.42 -30.34
C GLU A 436 -16.59 9.44 -30.05
N LEU A 437 -15.97 8.26 -30.04
CA LEU A 437 -14.57 8.04 -29.75
C LEU A 437 -13.89 7.43 -30.96
N ASP A 438 -13.23 8.26 -31.76
CA ASP A 438 -12.36 7.78 -32.83
C ASP A 438 -11.06 7.19 -32.27
N LEU A 439 -10.94 5.87 -32.34
CA LEU A 439 -9.79 5.10 -31.86
C LEU A 439 -8.54 5.28 -32.74
N ALA A 440 -8.65 5.82 -33.96
CA ALA A 440 -7.48 6.15 -34.78
C ALA A 440 -6.65 7.30 -34.19
N ARG A 441 -7.32 8.26 -33.52
CA ARG A 441 -6.67 9.37 -32.80
C ARG A 441 -5.99 8.93 -31.50
N VAL A 442 -6.30 7.73 -30.99
CA VAL A 442 -5.65 7.16 -29.82
C VAL A 442 -4.32 6.53 -30.23
N ARG A 443 -3.18 7.16 -29.86
CA ARG A 443 -1.83 6.63 -30.15
C ARG A 443 -1.77 5.12 -29.89
N PRO A 444 -1.51 4.27 -30.90
CA PRO A 444 -1.54 2.82 -30.72
C PRO A 444 -0.48 2.33 -29.73
N GLY A 445 -0.71 1.16 -29.13
CA GLY A 445 0.24 0.59 -28.17
C GLY A 445 -0.39 -0.44 -27.25
N ARG A 446 0.40 -1.44 -26.88
CA ARG A 446 -0.08 -2.75 -26.41
C ARG A 446 -0.95 -2.70 -25.14
N GLY A 447 -2.00 -3.52 -25.15
CA GLY A 447 -2.81 -3.92 -24.00
C GLY A 447 -3.98 -3.00 -23.64
N ARG A 448 -4.77 -3.45 -22.67
CA ARG A 448 -5.99 -2.83 -22.13
C ARG A 448 -5.80 -1.37 -21.67
N ARG A 449 -6.79 -0.51 -21.92
CA ARG A 449 -7.04 0.76 -21.21
C ARG A 449 -8.53 0.90 -20.94
N ASP A 450 -8.88 1.37 -19.75
CA ASP A 450 -10.27 1.62 -19.38
C ASP A 450 -10.61 3.09 -19.71
N PRO A 451 -11.65 3.37 -20.52
CA PRO A 451 -12.19 4.72 -20.63
C PRO A 451 -12.69 5.26 -19.30
N ARG A 452 -12.57 6.57 -19.11
CA ARG A 452 -13.03 7.28 -17.91
C ARG A 452 -13.78 8.53 -18.26
N VAL A 453 -14.91 8.78 -17.62
CA VAL A 453 -15.50 10.11 -17.59
C VAL A 453 -14.78 10.90 -16.50
N SER A 454 -14.40 12.13 -16.81
CA SER A 454 -13.74 13.02 -15.87
C SER A 454 -14.45 14.36 -15.83
N TYR A 455 -14.57 14.93 -14.64
CA TYR A 455 -15.04 16.29 -14.44
C TYR A 455 -13.90 17.13 -13.89
N VAL A 456 -13.76 18.34 -14.43
CA VAL A 456 -12.66 19.25 -14.13
C VAL A 456 -13.25 20.58 -13.68
N ARG A 457 -12.88 21.04 -12.48
CA ARG A 457 -13.19 22.37 -11.95
C ARG A 457 -12.35 23.44 -12.65
N ALA A 458 -12.72 24.72 -12.49
CA ALA A 458 -12.00 25.84 -13.09
C ALA A 458 -10.56 25.99 -12.57
N ASP A 459 -10.35 25.68 -11.30
CA ASP A 459 -9.05 25.55 -10.60
C ASP A 459 -8.20 24.33 -11.03
N GLY A 460 -8.71 23.46 -11.90
CA GLY A 460 -8.00 22.28 -12.39
C GLY A 460 -8.18 21.00 -11.56
N HIS A 461 -8.84 21.05 -10.39
CA HIS A 461 -9.19 19.86 -9.62
C HIS A 461 -10.07 18.92 -10.45
N ARG A 462 -9.91 17.61 -10.23
CA ARG A 462 -10.41 16.57 -11.13
C ARG A 462 -10.87 15.31 -10.39
N THR A 463 -12.12 14.91 -10.60
CA THR A 463 -12.56 13.51 -10.43
C THR A 463 -12.54 12.76 -11.77
N SER A 464 -12.40 11.43 -11.72
CA SER A 464 -12.28 10.58 -12.92
C SER A 464 -12.65 9.12 -12.61
N ASP A 465 -13.88 8.74 -12.93
CA ASP A 465 -14.42 7.39 -12.68
C ASP A 465 -14.49 6.55 -13.96
N ARG A 466 -14.51 5.23 -13.82
CA ARG A 466 -14.54 4.30 -14.96
C ARG A 466 -15.96 4.10 -15.48
N LEU A 467 -16.09 3.83 -16.78
CA LEU A 467 -17.35 3.39 -17.37
C LEU A 467 -17.68 1.95 -16.95
N LEU A 468 -18.85 1.76 -16.35
CA LEU A 468 -19.50 0.46 -16.15
C LEU A 468 -20.35 0.14 -17.40
N VAL A 469 -20.47 -1.12 -17.77
CA VAL A 469 -21.30 -1.60 -18.89
C VAL A 469 -22.09 -2.84 -18.46
N ASP A 470 -23.08 -3.26 -19.22
CA ASP A 470 -23.75 -4.54 -18.99
C ASP A 470 -22.77 -5.71 -19.27
N PRO A 471 -22.59 -6.69 -18.35
CA PRO A 471 -21.74 -7.86 -18.60
C PRO A 471 -22.15 -8.70 -19.81
N ALA A 472 -23.42 -8.65 -20.23
CA ALA A 472 -23.92 -9.33 -21.42
C ALA A 472 -23.61 -8.59 -22.73
N THR A 473 -23.01 -7.40 -22.68
CA THR A 473 -22.62 -6.63 -23.87
C THR A 473 -21.56 -7.40 -24.67
N ALA A 474 -21.90 -7.78 -25.91
CA ALA A 474 -20.98 -8.47 -26.81
C ALA A 474 -19.74 -7.58 -27.10
N PRO A 475 -18.51 -8.13 -27.02
CA PRO A 475 -17.31 -7.39 -27.38
C PRO A 475 -17.33 -6.96 -28.84
N LEU A 476 -17.19 -5.65 -29.08
CA LEU A 476 -17.10 -5.07 -30.42
C LEU A 476 -15.65 -5.08 -30.90
N THR A 477 -15.44 -5.28 -32.19
CA THR A 477 -14.12 -5.19 -32.84
C THR A 477 -14.08 -3.97 -33.76
N CYS A 478 -13.08 -3.11 -33.57
CA CYS A 478 -12.87 -1.88 -34.32
C CYS A 478 -11.55 -1.95 -35.09
N ALA A 479 -11.57 -1.51 -36.35
CA ALA A 479 -10.47 -1.68 -37.29
C ALA A 479 -9.50 -0.48 -37.25
N VAL A 480 -8.47 -0.54 -36.40
CA VAL A 480 -7.45 0.52 -36.27
C VAL A 480 -6.15 0.11 -36.96
N ALA A 481 -5.51 1.00 -37.72
CA ALA A 481 -4.35 0.67 -38.54
C ALA A 481 -3.24 -0.11 -37.77
N GLY A 482 -2.99 -1.34 -38.23
CA GLY A 482 -1.98 -2.25 -37.66
C GLY A 482 -2.31 -2.85 -36.28
N HIS A 483 -3.54 -2.69 -35.78
CA HIS A 483 -3.99 -3.24 -34.49
C HIS A 483 -5.43 -3.78 -34.58
N GLU A 484 -5.64 -4.99 -34.07
CA GLU A 484 -6.98 -5.44 -33.68
C GLU A 484 -7.34 -4.73 -32.37
N VAL A 485 -8.49 -4.04 -32.32
CA VAL A 485 -8.92 -3.31 -31.12
C VAL A 485 -10.31 -3.80 -30.71
N THR A 486 -10.41 -4.39 -29.52
CA THR A 486 -11.70 -4.82 -28.97
C THR A 486 -12.21 -3.89 -27.88
N VAL A 487 -13.53 -3.72 -27.79
CA VAL A 487 -14.23 -2.86 -26.84
C VAL A 487 -15.35 -3.66 -26.17
N GLY A 488 -15.34 -3.80 -24.85
CA GLY A 488 -16.36 -4.57 -24.14
C GLY A 488 -16.14 -4.66 -22.63
N PRO A 489 -17.02 -5.40 -21.90
CA PRO A 489 -16.88 -5.64 -20.46
C PRO A 489 -15.62 -6.44 -20.13
N VAL A 490 -14.87 -6.06 -19.09
CA VAL A 490 -13.74 -6.86 -18.60
C VAL A 490 -13.61 -6.86 -17.07
N GLY A 491 -13.63 -8.06 -16.50
CA GLY A 491 -13.51 -8.34 -15.07
C GLY A 491 -14.85 -8.24 -14.33
N ASP A 492 -14.87 -8.70 -13.08
CA ASP A 492 -16.09 -8.93 -12.29
C ASP A 492 -16.97 -7.69 -12.09
N ALA A 493 -16.38 -6.48 -12.13
CA ALA A 493 -17.11 -5.22 -12.05
C ALA A 493 -17.81 -4.80 -13.36
N ALA A 494 -17.69 -5.58 -14.45
CA ALA A 494 -18.16 -5.27 -15.81
C ALA A 494 -17.76 -3.86 -16.27
N VAL A 495 -16.47 -3.54 -16.16
CA VAL A 495 -15.90 -2.24 -16.60
C VAL A 495 -15.68 -2.27 -18.11
N LEU A 496 -16.13 -1.24 -18.83
CA LEU A 496 -15.82 -1.07 -20.25
C LEU A 496 -14.31 -0.90 -20.43
N ALA A 497 -13.71 -1.68 -21.32
CA ALA A 497 -12.30 -1.56 -21.63
C ALA A 497 -12.04 -1.64 -23.14
N VAL A 498 -11.05 -0.87 -23.59
CA VAL A 498 -10.53 -0.90 -24.96
C VAL A 498 -9.18 -1.62 -24.95
N THR A 499 -9.02 -2.64 -25.79
CA THR A 499 -7.83 -3.52 -25.79
C THR A 499 -7.17 -3.55 -27.16
N TRP A 500 -5.98 -2.95 -27.26
CA TRP A 500 -5.17 -2.96 -28.48
C TRP A 500 -4.25 -4.20 -28.52
N ARG A 501 -4.46 -5.05 -29.52
CA ARG A 501 -3.58 -6.15 -29.91
C ARG A 501 -2.85 -5.76 -31.21
N PRO A 502 -1.51 -5.73 -31.25
CA PRO A 502 -0.78 -5.42 -32.48
C PRO A 502 -0.94 -6.56 -33.49
N ALA A 503 -1.18 -6.23 -34.76
CA ALA A 503 -1.14 -7.21 -35.84
C ALA A 503 0.28 -7.83 -35.95
N PRO A 504 0.41 -9.12 -36.31
CA PRO A 504 1.72 -9.77 -36.41
C PRO A 504 2.56 -9.15 -37.53
N ARG A 505 3.60 -8.41 -37.14
CA ARG A 505 4.67 -7.94 -38.04
C ARG A 505 6.03 -8.31 -37.47
N ARG A 506 6.87 -8.96 -38.28
CA ARG A 506 8.32 -9.03 -38.04
C ARG A 506 8.89 -7.62 -38.22
N VAL A 507 9.43 -7.03 -37.16
CA VAL A 507 10.24 -5.80 -37.23
C VAL A 507 11.49 -6.01 -36.40
N SER A 508 12.64 -5.84 -37.05
CA SER A 508 13.97 -5.94 -36.45
C SER A 508 14.18 -4.84 -35.41
N ARG A 509 14.71 -5.21 -34.24
CA ARG A 509 15.16 -4.26 -33.22
C ARG A 509 16.63 -3.92 -33.43
N LEU A 510 16.91 -2.96 -34.30
CA LEU A 510 18.21 -2.29 -34.32
C LEU A 510 18.11 -0.94 -33.59
N ARG A 511 18.57 -0.95 -32.33
CA ARG A 511 19.37 0.09 -31.64
C ARG A 511 19.37 -0.15 -30.13
N ALA A 512 20.21 -1.09 -29.70
CA ALA A 512 20.89 -0.99 -28.42
C ALA A 512 22.33 -0.54 -28.73
N ALA A 513 22.51 0.77 -28.93
CA ALA A 513 23.85 1.33 -29.00
C ALA A 513 24.55 1.19 -27.63
N ALA A 514 25.89 1.15 -27.64
CA ALA A 514 26.73 1.04 -26.45
C ALA A 514 26.29 2.00 -25.34
N SER A 515 26.51 1.60 -24.08
CA SER A 515 26.10 2.28 -22.86
C SER A 515 26.43 3.78 -22.90
N GLY A 516 25.42 4.60 -23.20
CA GLY A 516 25.58 6.05 -23.36
C GLY A 516 26.00 6.79 -22.09
N ALA A 517 26.13 6.11 -20.94
CA ALA A 517 26.74 6.64 -19.73
C ALA A 517 28.28 6.73 -19.88
N ASP A 518 28.92 5.67 -20.40
CA ASP A 518 30.37 5.58 -20.52
C ASP A 518 30.90 6.54 -21.59
N LEU A 519 30.20 6.61 -22.73
CA LEU A 519 30.49 7.60 -23.77
C LEU A 519 30.35 9.05 -23.27
N LYS A 520 29.34 9.33 -22.43
CA LYS A 520 29.16 10.65 -21.80
C LYS A 520 30.25 10.95 -20.78
N LEU A 521 30.69 9.95 -20.01
CA LEU A 521 31.78 10.10 -19.04
C LEU A 521 33.13 10.34 -19.75
N TRP A 522 33.42 9.59 -20.81
CA TRP A 522 34.60 9.79 -21.65
C TRP A 522 34.61 11.21 -22.24
N ALA A 523 33.52 11.61 -22.89
CA ALA A 523 33.38 12.94 -23.46
C ALA A 523 33.50 14.04 -22.38
N TYR A 524 32.91 13.85 -21.21
CA TYR A 524 33.02 14.79 -20.09
C TYR A 524 34.45 14.97 -19.59
N ARG A 525 35.19 13.87 -19.41
CA ARG A 525 36.61 13.91 -18.99
C ARG A 525 37.49 14.68 -19.99
N TRP A 526 37.12 14.67 -21.27
CA TRP A 526 37.76 15.49 -22.30
C TRP A 526 37.29 16.96 -22.22
N LEU A 527 35.98 17.21 -22.19
CA LEU A 527 35.39 18.57 -22.11
C LEU A 527 35.93 19.39 -20.94
N VAL A 528 36.10 18.78 -19.76
CA VAL A 528 36.63 19.43 -18.55
C VAL A 528 38.08 19.90 -18.70
N ARG A 529 38.85 19.35 -19.64
CA ARG A 529 40.25 19.73 -19.92
C ARG A 529 40.38 20.81 -21.00
N VAL A 530 39.45 20.85 -21.96
CA VAL A 530 39.61 21.65 -23.20
C VAL A 530 38.62 22.81 -23.34
N VAL A 531 37.49 22.81 -22.61
CA VAL A 531 36.45 23.84 -22.78
C VAL A 531 36.52 24.90 -21.68
N PRO A 532 36.59 26.21 -22.02
CA PRO A 532 36.68 27.26 -21.04
C PRO A 532 35.44 27.35 -20.14
N ARG A 533 35.71 27.60 -18.86
CA ARG A 533 34.75 27.70 -17.76
C ARG A 533 33.92 28.98 -17.90
N ARG A 534 32.62 28.93 -17.59
CA ARG A 534 31.78 30.15 -17.53
C ARG A 534 31.62 30.59 -16.08
N ARG A 535 32.19 31.76 -15.74
CA ARG A 535 32.11 32.37 -14.40
C ARG A 535 30.67 32.74 -13.99
N ASP A 536 29.81 32.95 -14.99
CA ASP A 536 28.40 33.34 -14.86
C ASP A 536 27.42 32.14 -14.94
N LEU A 537 27.89 30.90 -14.82
CA LEU A 537 27.05 29.70 -15.02
C LEU A 537 27.02 28.82 -13.78
N ALA A 538 25.82 28.43 -13.34
CA ALA A 538 25.60 27.49 -12.24
C ALA A 538 24.71 26.31 -12.64
N LEU A 539 24.92 25.16 -12.01
CA LEU A 539 24.09 23.96 -12.12
C LEU A 539 23.54 23.59 -10.74
N PHE A 540 22.21 23.55 -10.62
CA PHE A 540 21.48 23.22 -9.39
C PHE A 540 20.80 21.86 -9.52
N GLU A 541 20.76 21.08 -8.44
CA GLU A 541 20.03 19.81 -8.35
C GLU A 541 19.42 19.61 -6.96
N SER A 542 18.28 18.92 -6.86
CA SER A 542 17.71 18.47 -5.58
C SER A 542 17.05 17.12 -5.73
N GLU A 543 17.14 16.28 -4.69
CA GLU A 543 16.66 14.88 -4.69
C GLU A 543 17.11 14.07 -5.93
N ASN A 544 18.38 14.21 -6.34
CA ASN A 544 18.91 13.62 -7.59
C ASN A 544 18.13 14.05 -8.87
N GLY A 545 17.63 15.28 -8.87
CA GLY A 545 16.84 15.89 -9.93
C GLY A 545 15.35 15.57 -9.89
N ALA A 546 14.82 15.01 -8.80
CA ALA A 546 13.41 14.64 -8.72
C ALA A 546 12.46 15.83 -8.52
N ALA A 547 12.94 16.91 -7.88
CA ALA A 547 12.10 18.04 -7.47
C ALA A 547 12.85 19.39 -7.48
N TYR A 548 12.07 20.46 -7.32
CA TYR A 548 12.51 21.84 -7.06
C TYR A 548 12.08 22.18 -5.61
N THR A 549 12.95 21.91 -4.64
CA THR A 549 12.65 22.01 -3.19
C THR A 549 13.94 21.99 -2.37
N GLY A 550 13.84 22.15 -1.04
CA GLY A 550 14.95 22.05 -0.09
C GLY A 550 15.98 23.18 -0.22
N ASN A 551 17.13 23.03 0.46
CA ASN A 551 18.13 24.09 0.57
C ASN A 551 18.59 24.71 -0.79
N PRO A 552 18.80 23.93 -1.88
CA PRO A 552 19.17 24.52 -3.18
C PRO A 552 18.10 25.44 -3.78
N ARG A 553 16.81 25.24 -3.45
CA ARG A 553 15.71 26.09 -3.94
C ARG A 553 15.84 27.51 -3.37
N TYR A 554 15.96 27.63 -2.06
CA TYR A 554 16.02 28.92 -1.39
C TYR A 554 17.32 29.68 -1.71
N VAL A 555 18.44 28.96 -1.90
CA VAL A 555 19.69 29.56 -2.44
C VAL A 555 19.48 30.10 -3.86
N TYR A 556 18.76 29.38 -4.72
CA TYR A 556 18.44 29.85 -6.08
C TYR A 556 17.49 31.06 -6.09
N GLU A 557 16.45 31.02 -5.26
CA GLU A 557 15.46 32.10 -5.14
C GLU A 557 16.12 33.39 -4.61
N GLU A 558 17.05 33.30 -3.65
CA GLU A 558 17.85 34.44 -3.17
C GLU A 558 18.76 35.03 -4.27
N ILE A 559 19.51 34.20 -5.01
CA ILE A 559 20.35 34.64 -6.15
C ILE A 559 19.50 35.38 -7.19
N ARG A 560 18.30 34.85 -7.48
CA ARG A 560 17.37 35.44 -8.43
C ARG A 560 16.75 36.74 -7.92
N GLY A 561 16.34 36.79 -6.65
CA GLY A 561 15.76 37.97 -6.01
C GLY A 561 16.72 39.15 -5.98
N ARG A 562 18.01 38.89 -5.74
CA ARG A 562 19.10 39.88 -5.82
C ARG A 562 19.47 40.31 -7.25
N GLY A 563 18.93 39.67 -8.29
CA GLY A 563 19.30 39.95 -9.67
C GLY A 563 20.76 39.65 -10.01
N MET A 564 21.41 38.71 -9.30
CA MET A 564 22.83 38.42 -9.49
C MET A 564 23.14 37.96 -10.93
N PRO A 565 24.32 38.30 -11.50
CA PRO A 565 24.71 37.92 -12.87
C PRO A 565 25.17 36.45 -12.97
N VAL A 566 24.37 35.52 -12.43
CA VAL A 566 24.62 34.08 -12.44
C VAL A 566 23.46 33.38 -13.13
N ARG A 567 23.71 32.88 -14.34
CA ARG A 567 22.76 32.05 -15.10
C ARG A 567 22.70 30.65 -14.52
N VAL A 568 21.55 30.31 -13.93
CA VAL A 568 21.29 28.99 -13.34
C VAL A 568 20.62 28.06 -14.36
N TRP A 569 20.97 26.77 -14.31
CA TRP A 569 20.19 25.68 -14.88
C TRP A 569 19.88 24.65 -13.79
N TRP A 570 18.63 24.15 -13.77
CA TRP A 570 18.19 23.14 -12.82
C TRP A 570 18.12 21.76 -13.46
N SER A 571 18.72 20.76 -12.81
CA SER A 571 18.73 19.37 -13.27
C SER A 571 17.41 18.67 -12.95
N VAL A 572 16.73 18.12 -13.97
CA VAL A 572 15.44 17.42 -13.82
C VAL A 572 15.51 15.96 -14.31
N ARG A 573 14.95 15.04 -13.52
CA ARG A 573 14.95 13.59 -13.75
C ARG A 573 13.52 13.06 -13.91
N GLY A 574 13.09 12.92 -15.15
CA GLY A 574 11.81 12.29 -15.49
C GLY A 574 10.74 13.31 -15.80
N ASP A 575 9.74 13.44 -14.92
CA ASP A 575 8.66 14.41 -15.08
C ASP A 575 9.11 15.80 -14.63
N ALA A 576 8.65 16.82 -15.34
CA ALA A 576 8.92 18.23 -15.07
C ALA A 576 7.67 18.98 -14.56
N SER A 577 6.54 18.29 -14.39
CA SER A 577 5.26 18.89 -13.97
C SER A 577 5.29 19.62 -12.62
N GLY A 578 6.16 19.20 -11.70
CA GLY A 578 6.36 19.83 -10.38
C GLY A 578 7.40 20.96 -10.33
N PHE A 579 7.87 21.46 -11.48
CA PHE A 579 8.87 22.53 -11.56
C PHE A 579 8.24 23.83 -12.05
N PRO A 580 8.62 25.02 -11.52
CA PRO A 580 8.10 26.29 -12.01
C PRO A 580 8.48 26.55 -13.47
N ALA A 581 7.54 27.10 -14.25
CA ALA A 581 7.68 27.25 -15.70
C ALA A 581 8.78 28.23 -16.16
N ASP A 582 9.21 29.11 -15.26
CA ASP A 582 10.23 30.14 -15.45
C ASP A 582 11.64 29.70 -15.03
N VAL A 583 11.80 28.51 -14.42
CA VAL A 583 13.10 27.95 -14.04
C VAL A 583 13.74 27.23 -15.25
N PRO A 584 14.98 27.57 -15.66
CA PRO A 584 15.64 26.92 -16.79
C PRO A 584 16.00 25.44 -16.53
N LEU A 585 15.17 24.51 -16.99
CA LEU A 585 15.35 23.08 -16.77
C LEU A 585 16.31 22.43 -17.79
N VAL A 586 17.17 21.52 -17.31
CA VAL A 586 17.97 20.63 -18.16
C VAL A 586 17.78 19.16 -17.74
N PRO A 587 17.39 18.24 -18.67
CA PRO A 587 17.24 16.84 -18.32
C PRO A 587 18.55 16.22 -17.85
N ARG A 588 18.54 15.64 -16.63
CA ARG A 588 19.69 15.01 -15.97
C ARG A 588 20.34 13.97 -16.88
N MET A 589 21.66 14.00 -16.97
CA MET A 589 22.45 13.15 -17.89
C MET A 589 22.14 13.29 -19.40
N SER A 590 21.45 14.34 -19.84
CA SER A 590 21.45 14.73 -21.27
C SER A 590 22.83 15.24 -21.70
N TRP A 591 23.09 15.31 -23.02
CA TRP A 591 24.32 15.95 -23.53
C TRP A 591 24.42 17.43 -23.12
N ARG A 592 23.27 18.13 -23.04
CA ARG A 592 23.19 19.51 -22.54
C ARG A 592 23.55 19.58 -21.04
N HIS A 593 23.10 18.64 -20.23
CA HIS A 593 23.48 18.54 -18.81
C HIS A 593 25.00 18.32 -18.65
N VAL A 594 25.55 17.34 -19.38
CA VAL A 594 27.00 17.04 -19.37
C VAL A 594 27.83 18.26 -19.80
N TRP A 595 27.38 19.00 -20.81
CA TRP A 595 28.00 20.25 -21.25
C TRP A 595 27.89 21.37 -20.20
N ILE A 596 26.71 21.59 -19.60
CA ILE A 596 26.52 22.61 -18.54
C ILE A 596 27.36 22.27 -17.31
N MET A 597 27.49 20.99 -16.96
CA MET A 597 28.34 20.53 -15.85
C MET A 597 29.85 20.83 -16.09
N ALA A 598 30.29 21.08 -17.35
CA ALA A 598 31.70 21.06 -17.74
C ALA A 598 32.56 22.36 -17.69
N ARG A 599 32.14 23.61 -17.96
CA ARG A 599 30.81 24.24 -18.02
C ARG A 599 30.66 25.25 -16.85
N ALA A 600 29.80 24.93 -15.87
CA ALA A 600 29.36 25.79 -14.77
C ALA A 600 30.45 26.09 -13.74
N ALA A 601 30.65 27.34 -13.35
CA ALA A 601 31.55 27.74 -12.25
C ALA A 601 31.03 27.31 -10.87
N TYR A 602 29.71 27.16 -10.73
CA TYR A 602 29.08 26.75 -9.47
C TYR A 602 28.26 25.47 -9.65
N TRP A 603 28.44 24.53 -8.73
CA TRP A 603 27.57 23.37 -8.53
C TRP A 603 26.88 23.53 -7.17
N VAL A 604 25.55 23.37 -7.12
CA VAL A 604 24.77 23.44 -5.88
C VAL A 604 23.81 22.26 -5.82
N ASP A 605 23.83 21.52 -4.71
CA ASP A 605 23.14 20.23 -4.61
C ASP A 605 22.86 19.85 -3.14
N SER A 606 21.98 18.86 -2.90
CA SER A 606 21.55 18.39 -1.57
C SER A 606 21.78 16.90 -1.26
N HIS A 607 22.21 16.10 -2.25
CA HIS A 607 22.27 14.63 -2.17
C HIS A 607 23.50 14.00 -2.86
N GLY A 608 24.02 14.63 -3.92
CA GLY A 608 25.21 14.25 -4.67
C GLY A 608 25.01 14.32 -6.19
N PHE A 609 25.86 15.08 -6.88
CA PHE A 609 26.02 14.94 -8.33
C PHE A 609 26.62 13.56 -8.68
N PRO A 610 26.33 12.99 -9.87
CA PRO A 610 26.75 11.64 -10.27
C PRO A 610 28.22 11.32 -9.93
N GLU A 611 28.45 10.28 -9.13
CA GLU A 611 29.76 9.95 -8.53
C GLU A 611 30.90 9.82 -9.56
N GLY A 612 30.62 9.15 -10.69
CA GLY A 612 31.62 8.91 -11.73
C GLY A 612 32.16 10.16 -12.44
N PHE A 613 31.53 11.33 -12.24
CA PHE A 613 31.87 12.59 -12.90
C PHE A 613 32.72 13.48 -11.95
N PRO A 614 34.02 13.66 -12.22
CA PRO A 614 34.90 14.46 -11.36
C PRO A 614 34.59 15.95 -11.43
N LYS A 615 34.78 16.69 -10.33
CA LYS A 615 34.62 18.15 -10.31
C LYS A 615 35.64 18.84 -11.25
N PRO A 616 35.23 19.76 -12.14
CA PRO A 616 36.16 20.49 -12.98
C PRO A 616 37.06 21.43 -12.15
N LYS A 617 38.32 21.58 -12.55
CA LYS A 617 39.23 22.55 -11.91
C LYS A 617 38.61 23.96 -12.01
N GLY A 618 38.63 24.69 -10.88
CA GLY A 618 38.04 26.04 -10.78
C GLY A 618 36.50 26.08 -10.75
N THR A 619 35.82 24.93 -10.63
CA THR A 619 34.40 24.89 -10.23
C THR A 619 34.31 24.83 -8.71
N ARG A 620 33.45 25.67 -8.12
CA ARG A 620 33.09 25.62 -6.70
C ARG A 620 31.84 24.76 -6.54
N TYR A 621 31.81 23.89 -5.54
CA TYR A 621 30.70 22.98 -5.25
C TYR A 621 30.22 23.19 -3.82
N LEU A 622 28.99 23.72 -3.70
CA LEU A 622 28.24 23.83 -2.45
C LEU A 622 27.40 22.56 -2.25
N GLN A 623 27.74 21.78 -1.23
CA GLN A 623 26.85 20.75 -0.68
C GLN A 623 25.93 21.42 0.33
N THR A 624 24.61 21.27 0.14
CA THR A 624 23.60 21.85 1.04
C THR A 624 22.97 20.85 1.98
N TRP A 625 23.22 19.55 1.75
CA TRP A 625 22.59 18.42 2.43
C TRP A 625 21.05 18.55 2.47
N HIS A 626 20.37 17.76 3.30
CA HIS A 626 18.90 17.66 3.31
C HIS A 626 18.27 17.50 4.70
N GLY A 627 18.98 17.90 5.77
CA GLY A 627 18.42 18.07 7.11
C GLY A 627 19.35 17.63 8.25
N GLN A 628 18.84 17.73 9.48
CA GLN A 628 19.56 17.37 10.71
C GLN A 628 19.93 15.89 10.80
N ALA A 629 21.05 15.60 11.48
CA ALA A 629 21.62 14.26 11.61
C ALA A 629 21.05 13.48 12.82
N LEU A 630 19.73 13.24 12.85
CA LEU A 630 19.11 12.38 13.87
C LEU A 630 19.47 10.89 13.71
N LYS A 631 19.67 10.46 12.47
CA LYS A 631 20.07 9.09 12.09
C LYS A 631 21.58 9.06 11.83
N THR A 632 22.22 7.90 12.01
CA THR A 632 23.64 7.74 11.64
C THR A 632 23.86 8.01 10.14
N VAL A 633 24.95 8.70 9.82
CA VAL A 633 25.28 9.22 8.48
C VAL A 633 26.76 9.02 8.18
N GLY A 634 27.14 8.97 6.91
CA GLY A 634 28.53 8.72 6.51
C GLY A 634 29.01 7.34 6.98
N PHE A 635 30.25 7.25 7.48
CA PHE A 635 30.88 6.01 7.94
C PHE A 635 30.22 5.37 9.15
N ASP A 636 29.42 6.11 9.92
CA ASP A 636 28.63 5.56 11.03
C ASP A 636 27.35 4.86 10.58
N SER A 637 26.91 5.09 9.33
CA SER A 637 25.73 4.41 8.78
C SER A 637 25.99 2.90 8.57
N PRO A 638 24.99 2.03 8.78
CA PRO A 638 25.15 0.58 8.58
C PRO A 638 25.69 0.17 7.21
N ALA A 639 25.39 0.95 6.16
CA ALA A 639 25.83 0.68 4.80
C ALA A 639 27.33 0.97 4.54
N LEU A 640 27.98 1.76 5.41
CA LEU A 640 29.39 2.15 5.30
C LEU A 640 30.24 1.71 6.51
N ARG A 641 29.60 1.25 7.61
CA ARG A 641 30.27 0.68 8.79
C ARG A 641 31.11 -0.58 8.50
N GLY A 642 30.71 -1.39 7.52
CA GLY A 642 31.46 -2.60 7.15
C GLY A 642 32.74 -2.30 6.37
N ASP A 643 33.76 -3.14 6.56
CA ASP A 643 35.09 -3.05 5.93
C ASP A 643 35.12 -3.45 4.43
N LEU A 644 34.12 -2.99 3.66
CA LEU A 644 34.12 -3.09 2.21
C LEU A 644 34.87 -1.86 1.65
N PRO A 645 36.04 -2.01 0.99
CA PRO A 645 36.85 -0.87 0.56
C PRO A 645 36.10 0.03 -0.43
N GLY A 646 35.47 -0.58 -1.44
CA GLY A 646 34.85 0.12 -2.56
C GLY A 646 33.75 1.13 -2.20
N PRO A 647 32.73 0.78 -1.37
CA PRO A 647 31.75 1.75 -0.89
C PRO A 647 32.35 2.94 -0.13
N ARG A 648 33.31 2.69 0.78
CA ARG A 648 33.94 3.73 1.59
C ARG A 648 34.79 4.66 0.74
N GLU A 649 35.59 4.14 -0.19
CA GLU A 649 36.38 4.93 -1.14
C GLU A 649 35.50 5.80 -2.05
N ARG A 650 34.38 5.29 -2.56
CA ARG A 650 33.43 6.08 -3.36
C ARG A 650 32.76 7.20 -2.55
N TRP A 651 32.50 6.96 -1.27
CA TRP A 651 32.00 7.99 -0.37
C TRP A 651 33.05 9.09 -0.15
N ARG A 652 34.28 8.73 0.24
CA ARG A 652 35.42 9.68 0.37
C ARG A 652 35.61 10.51 -0.90
N ALA A 653 35.65 9.85 -2.06
CA ALA A 653 35.81 10.51 -3.35
C ALA A 653 34.63 11.43 -3.71
N SER A 654 33.44 11.20 -3.14
CA SER A 654 32.27 12.06 -3.33
C SER A 654 32.31 13.29 -2.41
N VAL A 655 32.63 13.09 -1.12
CA VAL A 655 32.80 14.14 -0.11
C VAL A 655 33.94 15.10 -0.49
N ALA A 656 35.07 14.57 -0.95
CA ALA A 656 36.24 15.34 -1.39
C ALA A 656 35.98 16.27 -2.60
N ARG A 657 34.78 16.21 -3.22
CA ARG A 657 34.37 17.18 -4.25
C ARG A 657 33.81 18.47 -3.66
N TRP A 658 33.33 18.51 -2.41
CA TRP A 658 32.65 19.67 -1.84
C TRP A 658 33.63 20.76 -1.41
N ASP A 659 33.47 21.99 -1.90
CA ASP A 659 34.27 23.15 -1.45
C ASP A 659 33.66 23.85 -0.24
N ALA A 660 32.34 23.74 -0.08
CA ALA A 660 31.62 24.19 1.09
C ALA A 660 30.44 23.27 1.42
N LEU A 661 30.15 23.12 2.72
CA LEU A 661 29.01 22.39 3.27
C LEU A 661 28.12 23.36 4.06
N VAL A 662 26.83 23.45 3.75
CA VAL A 662 25.86 24.15 4.61
C VAL A 662 25.63 23.34 5.89
N SER A 663 25.67 24.01 7.04
CA SER A 663 25.36 23.41 8.34
C SER A 663 24.14 24.09 8.99
N PRO A 664 23.07 23.33 9.30
CA PRO A 664 21.93 23.78 10.09
C PRO A 664 22.28 24.29 11.50
N GLY A 665 23.40 23.88 12.09
CA GLY A 665 23.76 24.27 13.45
C GLY A 665 24.98 23.54 14.01
N ALA A 666 25.37 23.88 15.24
CA ALA A 666 26.54 23.31 15.90
C ALA A 666 26.42 21.79 16.10
N GLU A 667 25.21 21.30 16.38
CA GLU A 667 24.98 19.86 16.59
C GLU A 667 25.09 19.05 15.28
N PHE A 668 24.65 19.61 14.15
CA PHE A 668 24.91 19.00 12.84
C PHE A 668 26.41 18.88 12.58
N GLU A 669 27.18 19.93 12.88
CA GLU A 669 28.63 19.96 12.70
C GLU A 669 29.34 18.91 13.57
N ARG A 670 28.96 18.80 14.84
CA ARG A 670 29.51 17.84 15.82
C ARG A 670 29.37 16.38 15.37
N VAL A 671 28.26 16.02 14.72
CA VAL A 671 27.99 14.65 14.26
C VAL A 671 28.45 14.43 12.82
N PHE A 672 28.03 15.29 11.89
CA PHE A 672 28.17 15.05 10.45
C PHE A 672 29.61 15.20 9.95
N VAL A 673 30.37 16.17 10.49
CA VAL A 673 31.71 16.46 9.96
C VAL A 673 32.69 15.31 10.26
N PRO A 674 32.78 14.79 11.51
CA PRO A 674 33.59 13.60 11.80
C PRO A 674 33.11 12.36 11.03
N SER A 675 31.79 12.09 11.01
CA SER A 675 31.26 10.87 10.40
C SER A 675 31.43 10.79 8.88
N ASN A 676 31.78 11.90 8.22
CA ASN A 676 32.05 11.98 6.79
C ASN A 676 33.51 12.27 6.45
N GLU A 677 34.40 12.39 7.44
CA GLU A 677 35.80 12.82 7.26
C GLU A 677 35.93 14.13 6.46
N TYR A 678 34.98 15.07 6.63
CA TYR A 678 34.97 16.32 5.87
C TYR A 678 35.94 17.35 6.46
N ALA A 679 36.82 17.91 5.62
CA ALA A 679 37.84 18.88 6.03
C ALA A 679 37.76 20.22 5.25
N GLY A 680 36.63 20.48 4.58
CA GLY A 680 36.39 21.73 3.84
C GLY A 680 35.60 22.77 4.66
N THR A 681 35.22 23.87 4.00
CA THR A 681 34.54 24.99 4.66
C THR A 681 33.12 24.62 5.10
N VAL A 682 32.81 24.77 6.39
CA VAL A 682 31.44 24.63 6.92
C VAL A 682 30.79 26.01 7.02
N LEU A 683 29.61 26.17 6.42
CA LEU A 683 28.79 27.37 6.45
C LEU A 683 27.67 27.19 7.48
N ARG A 684 27.99 27.39 8.75
CA ARG A 684 27.06 27.27 9.87
C ARG A 684 26.19 28.52 10.01
N PHE A 685 25.16 28.60 9.17
CA PHE A 685 24.26 29.76 9.08
C PHE A 685 22.78 29.40 9.23
N GLY A 686 22.47 28.15 9.56
CA GLY A 686 21.13 27.58 9.44
C GLY A 686 20.91 26.91 8.07
N SER A 687 19.73 26.37 7.86
CA SER A 687 19.27 25.74 6.62
C SER A 687 18.54 26.76 5.75
N PRO A 688 18.98 27.05 4.51
CA PRO A 688 18.26 27.91 3.58
C PRO A 688 16.76 27.60 3.44
N ARG A 689 16.34 26.33 3.59
CA ARG A 689 14.91 25.96 3.56
C ARG A 689 14.12 26.36 4.80
N CYS A 690 14.76 26.52 5.96
CA CYS A 690 14.09 26.86 7.21
C CYS A 690 13.82 28.37 7.31
N ASP A 691 14.41 29.19 6.44
CA ASP A 691 14.18 30.64 6.44
C ASP A 691 12.69 31.01 6.32
N VAL A 692 11.92 30.31 5.49
CA VAL A 692 10.47 30.53 5.37
C VAL A 692 9.68 29.99 6.57
N LEU A 693 10.23 29.03 7.32
CA LEU A 693 9.58 28.48 8.51
C LEU A 693 9.69 29.47 9.69
N VAL A 694 10.80 30.20 9.77
CA VAL A 694 11.06 31.24 10.77
C VAL A 694 10.39 32.57 10.39
N ASN A 695 10.49 32.99 9.12
CA ASN A 695 9.91 34.25 8.65
C ASN A 695 8.39 34.16 8.37
N GLY A 696 7.88 32.95 8.13
CA GLY A 696 6.51 32.67 7.73
C GLY A 696 6.21 32.92 6.24
N ASP A 697 5.14 32.29 5.75
CA ASP A 697 4.48 32.63 4.48
C ASP A 697 2.94 32.63 4.71
N PRO A 698 2.29 33.80 4.82
CA PRO A 698 0.85 33.90 5.04
C PRO A 698 -0.02 33.25 3.96
N SER A 699 0.54 32.96 2.78
CA SER A 699 -0.18 32.33 1.67
C SER A 699 0.01 30.80 1.60
N ALA A 700 0.91 30.22 2.39
CA ALA A 700 1.17 28.78 2.42
C ALA A 700 -0.09 27.98 2.81
N GLU A 701 -0.79 28.39 3.87
CA GLU A 701 -2.01 27.71 4.31
C GLU A 701 -3.10 27.72 3.24
N ALA A 702 -3.32 28.87 2.59
CA ALA A 702 -4.29 28.98 1.50
C ALA A 702 -3.96 28.04 0.33
N ARG A 703 -2.69 28.00 -0.11
CA ARG A 703 -2.22 27.07 -1.16
C ARG A 703 -2.49 25.61 -0.79
N VAL A 704 -2.19 25.20 0.44
CA VAL A 704 -2.38 23.83 0.91
C VAL A 704 -3.86 23.47 1.02
N ARG A 705 -4.68 24.34 1.61
CA ARG A 705 -6.12 24.12 1.76
C ARG A 705 -6.83 24.02 0.40
N GLU A 706 -6.45 24.87 -0.56
CA GLU A 706 -6.95 24.77 -1.94
C GLU A 706 -6.48 23.46 -2.60
N ALA A 707 -5.17 23.26 -2.74
CA ALA A 707 -4.60 22.15 -3.52
C ALA A 707 -4.87 20.75 -2.93
N LEU A 708 -5.15 20.63 -1.62
CA LEU A 708 -5.55 19.39 -0.97
C LEU A 708 -7.05 19.33 -0.63
N GLU A 709 -7.83 20.35 -0.99
CA GLU A 709 -9.27 20.46 -0.72
C GLU A 709 -9.61 20.19 0.76
N ILE A 710 -8.99 20.98 1.64
CA ILE A 710 -9.19 20.93 3.09
C ILE A 710 -10.21 22.01 3.46
N PRO A 711 -11.32 21.68 4.17
CA PRO A 711 -12.28 22.67 4.61
C PRO A 711 -11.64 23.72 5.55
N ALA A 712 -12.18 24.93 5.56
CA ALA A 712 -11.60 26.05 6.33
C ALA A 712 -11.75 25.88 7.85
N ASP A 713 -12.75 25.14 8.30
CA ASP A 713 -13.08 24.84 9.70
C ASP A 713 -12.27 23.67 10.29
N ARG A 714 -11.40 23.02 9.50
CA ARG A 714 -10.64 21.83 9.92
C ARG A 714 -9.20 22.17 10.29
N ARG A 715 -8.74 21.66 11.43
CA ARG A 715 -7.32 21.61 11.81
C ARG A 715 -6.55 20.63 10.92
N ILE A 716 -5.28 20.89 10.68
CA ILE A 716 -4.42 20.11 9.79
C ILE A 716 -3.34 19.40 10.62
N LEU A 717 -3.39 18.07 10.64
CA LEU A 717 -2.33 17.22 11.19
C LEU A 717 -1.42 16.76 10.05
N LEU A 718 -0.17 17.24 9.99
CA LEU A 718 0.81 16.74 9.05
C LEU A 718 1.35 15.39 9.55
N TYR A 719 1.05 14.28 8.87
CA TYR A 719 1.61 12.97 9.21
C TYR A 719 2.75 12.62 8.25
N ALA A 720 3.98 12.62 8.77
CA ALA A 720 5.21 12.42 8.00
C ALA A 720 6.08 11.30 8.60
N PRO A 721 5.72 10.01 8.39
CA PRO A 721 6.47 8.89 8.96
C PRO A 721 7.75 8.56 8.18
N THR A 722 8.77 8.08 8.89
CA THR A 722 10.03 7.57 8.33
C THR A 722 9.80 6.28 7.56
N TYR A 723 10.50 6.14 6.43
CA TYR A 723 10.52 4.91 5.65
C TYR A 723 11.01 3.70 6.44
N ARG A 724 10.27 2.59 6.38
CA ARG A 724 10.69 1.24 6.81
C ARG A 724 10.97 0.35 5.61
N GLU A 725 11.95 -0.54 5.72
CA GLU A 725 12.20 -1.56 4.70
C GLU A 725 11.28 -2.77 4.91
N GLY A 726 10.33 -2.99 4.00
CA GLY A 726 9.36 -4.08 4.17
C GLY A 726 8.20 -4.07 3.17
N ALA A 727 7.02 -4.46 3.66
CA ALA A 727 5.80 -4.46 2.85
C ALA A 727 5.34 -3.03 2.50
N ILE A 728 4.59 -2.88 1.40
CA ILE A 728 4.01 -1.59 1.01
C ILE A 728 3.08 -1.09 2.13
N GLY A 729 3.32 0.12 2.62
CA GLY A 729 2.58 0.71 3.73
C GLY A 729 3.19 0.47 5.11
N ALA A 730 4.32 -0.24 5.24
CA ALA A 730 4.97 -0.49 6.54
C ALA A 730 5.39 0.80 7.27
N SER A 731 5.50 1.92 6.56
CA SER A 731 5.79 3.23 7.15
C SER A 731 4.56 3.89 7.81
N VAL A 732 3.33 3.51 7.43
CA VAL A 732 2.10 4.15 7.93
C VAL A 732 1.52 3.26 9.04
N ARG A 733 1.81 3.63 10.30
CA ARG A 733 1.62 2.77 11.48
C ARG A 733 0.43 3.13 12.36
N ALA A 734 0.06 4.42 12.43
CA ALA A 734 -1.15 4.85 13.13
C ALA A 734 -2.41 4.36 12.39
N ASP A 735 -3.44 3.93 13.14
CA ASP A 735 -4.69 3.46 12.53
C ASP A 735 -5.51 4.65 12.00
N LEU A 736 -5.45 4.83 10.68
CA LEU A 736 -6.15 5.92 9.98
C LEU A 736 -7.67 5.81 10.02
N ASP A 737 -8.22 4.62 10.26
CA ASP A 737 -9.66 4.42 10.42
C ASP A 737 -10.10 4.86 11.81
N ALA A 738 -9.41 4.40 12.86
CA ALA A 738 -9.67 4.82 14.24
C ALA A 738 -9.49 6.34 14.44
N LEU A 739 -8.46 6.95 13.84
CA LEU A 739 -8.28 8.40 13.81
C LEU A 739 -9.45 9.11 13.08
N GLY A 740 -9.94 8.54 11.99
CA GLY A 740 -11.08 9.09 11.24
C GLY A 740 -12.38 9.05 12.04
N GLU A 741 -12.65 7.93 12.72
CA GLU A 741 -13.81 7.79 13.61
C GLU A 741 -13.76 8.75 14.80
N ALA A 742 -12.57 9.01 15.35
CA ALA A 742 -12.41 9.81 16.56
C ALA A 742 -12.23 11.33 16.35
N LEU A 743 -11.75 11.78 15.16
CA LEU A 743 -11.25 13.15 14.95
C LEU A 743 -11.68 13.82 13.63
N ALA A 744 -12.34 13.13 12.68
CA ALA A 744 -12.63 13.71 11.36
C ALA A 744 -13.64 14.88 11.35
N ASP A 745 -14.26 15.16 12.50
CA ASP A 745 -15.13 16.32 12.68
C ASP A 745 -14.41 17.60 13.10
N GLU A 746 -13.11 17.52 13.38
CA GLU A 746 -12.25 18.65 13.74
C GLU A 746 -10.94 18.71 12.94
N TRP A 747 -10.41 17.54 12.55
CA TRP A 747 -9.09 17.40 11.95
C TRP A 747 -9.16 16.87 10.51
N VAL A 748 -8.10 17.13 9.74
CA VAL A 748 -7.75 16.49 8.47
C VAL A 748 -6.28 16.06 8.54
N VAL A 749 -5.98 14.80 8.20
CA VAL A 749 -4.61 14.29 8.16
C VAL A 749 -4.02 14.51 6.78
N VAL A 750 -2.92 15.26 6.71
CA VAL A 750 -2.11 15.45 5.51
C VAL A 750 -0.97 14.44 5.54
N LEU A 751 -1.12 13.33 4.82
CA LEU A 751 -0.17 12.22 4.82
C LEU A 751 0.95 12.42 3.79
N ARG A 752 2.18 12.68 4.27
CA ARG A 752 3.41 12.86 3.49
C ARG A 752 4.40 11.72 3.78
N PRO A 753 4.23 10.54 3.15
CA PRO A 753 5.16 9.44 3.32
C PRO A 753 6.45 9.70 2.51
N HIS A 754 7.54 9.03 2.88
CA HIS A 754 8.81 9.09 2.15
C HIS A 754 8.67 8.67 0.66
N PRO A 755 9.36 9.29 -0.31
CA PRO A 755 9.16 9.01 -1.75
C PRO A 755 9.40 7.56 -2.23
N ALA A 756 10.06 6.72 -1.42
CA ALA A 756 10.22 5.29 -1.70
C ALA A 756 9.01 4.43 -1.28
N GLU A 757 8.16 4.93 -0.38
CA GLU A 757 6.93 4.28 0.06
C GLU A 757 5.88 4.33 -1.06
N ARG A 758 5.11 3.25 -1.21
CA ARG A 758 4.09 3.10 -2.26
C ARG A 758 2.66 3.01 -1.70
N PHE A 759 2.50 3.39 -0.42
CA PHE A 759 1.21 3.46 0.25
C PHE A 759 0.20 4.27 -0.56
N ARG A 760 -1.06 3.85 -0.52
CA ARG A 760 -2.19 4.54 -1.14
C ARG A 760 -3.29 4.66 -0.11
N VAL A 761 -3.65 5.90 0.21
CA VAL A 761 -4.74 6.23 1.14
C VAL A 761 -6.01 5.43 0.75
N PRO A 762 -6.47 4.52 1.62
CA PRO A 762 -7.68 3.72 1.42
C PRO A 762 -8.88 4.64 1.22
N GLU A 763 -9.82 4.23 0.36
CA GLU A 763 -10.95 5.09 -0.02
C GLU A 763 -11.82 5.53 1.16
N ARG A 764 -12.06 4.61 2.11
CA ARG A 764 -12.89 4.83 3.30
C ARG A 764 -12.41 6.01 4.17
N VAL A 765 -11.10 6.23 4.27
CA VAL A 765 -10.53 7.34 5.06
C VAL A 765 -10.32 8.64 4.26
N ARG A 766 -10.65 8.71 2.96
CA ARG A 766 -10.34 9.90 2.13
C ARG A 766 -11.14 11.16 2.44
N HIS A 767 -12.24 11.03 3.19
CA HIS A 767 -12.95 12.18 3.75
C HIS A 767 -12.06 12.92 4.76
N PHE A 768 -11.21 12.19 5.49
CA PHE A 768 -10.34 12.65 6.56
C PHE A 768 -8.85 12.80 6.16
N VAL A 769 -8.33 11.89 5.33
CA VAL A 769 -6.90 11.80 4.99
C VAL A 769 -6.65 12.29 3.56
N ARG A 770 -5.80 13.32 3.42
CA ARG A 770 -5.29 13.84 2.15
C ARG A 770 -3.91 13.27 1.84
N ALA A 771 -3.72 12.76 0.63
CA ALA A 771 -2.43 12.23 0.19
C ALA A 771 -1.53 13.35 -0.34
N ALA A 772 -0.50 13.73 0.40
CA ALA A 772 0.44 14.80 0.04
C ALA A 772 1.80 14.30 -0.46
N GLY A 773 1.97 12.99 -0.72
CA GLY A 773 3.23 12.39 -1.19
C GLY A 773 3.79 12.94 -2.52
N SER A 774 2.97 13.65 -3.31
CA SER A 774 3.39 14.35 -4.54
C SER A 774 3.22 15.88 -4.48
N TYR A 775 2.92 16.44 -3.31
CA TYR A 775 2.84 17.90 -3.14
C TYR A 775 4.26 18.51 -3.36
N PRO A 776 4.43 19.64 -4.07
CA PRO A 776 5.76 20.09 -4.49
C PRO A 776 6.70 20.46 -3.34
N GLU A 777 6.23 21.24 -2.37
CA GLU A 777 7.04 21.79 -1.28
C GLU A 777 6.55 21.29 0.09
N VAL A 778 7.46 20.81 0.94
CA VAL A 778 7.09 20.35 2.29
C VAL A 778 6.88 21.50 3.26
N ASN A 779 7.59 22.61 3.08
CA ASN A 779 7.48 23.80 3.94
C ASN A 779 6.07 24.42 3.91
N ASP A 780 5.39 24.38 2.75
CA ASP A 780 3.98 24.75 2.63
C ASP A 780 3.11 23.93 3.60
N LEU A 781 3.31 22.60 3.64
CA LEU A 781 2.56 21.68 4.50
C LEU A 781 2.88 21.91 5.98
N ILE A 782 4.14 22.21 6.30
CA ILE A 782 4.58 22.55 7.67
C ILE A 782 3.84 23.81 8.13
N LEU A 783 3.94 24.91 7.38
CA LEU A 783 3.32 26.21 7.69
C LEU A 783 1.78 26.17 7.70
N ALA A 784 1.17 25.27 6.94
CA ALA A 784 -0.29 25.07 6.94
C ALA A 784 -0.81 24.18 8.09
N SER A 785 0.06 23.47 8.82
CA SER A 785 -0.37 22.46 9.81
C SER A 785 -0.37 22.95 11.25
N ASP A 786 -1.39 22.58 12.00
CA ASP A 786 -1.53 22.90 13.43
C ASP A 786 -0.64 22.01 14.32
N ALA A 787 -0.33 20.80 13.85
CA ALA A 787 0.59 19.87 14.51
C ALA A 787 1.31 18.94 13.52
N LEU A 788 2.45 18.40 13.95
CA LEU A 788 3.19 17.33 13.28
C LEU A 788 2.99 16.00 14.01
N LEU A 789 2.61 14.96 13.26
CA LEU A 789 2.80 13.56 13.64
C LEU A 789 3.99 13.00 12.88
N SER A 790 5.01 12.52 13.58
CA SER A 790 6.17 11.88 12.95
C SER A 790 6.74 10.78 13.85
N ASP A 791 7.93 10.28 13.51
CA ASP A 791 8.69 9.29 14.26
C ASP A 791 10.17 9.73 14.34
N TYR A 792 11.08 8.98 13.72
CA TYR A 792 12.52 9.24 13.68
C TYR A 792 12.97 10.19 12.56
N SER A 793 12.05 10.98 12.00
CA SER A 793 12.28 11.78 10.79
C SER A 793 12.95 13.12 11.12
N SER A 794 13.95 13.54 10.33
CA SER A 794 14.60 14.85 10.50
C SER A 794 13.67 16.04 10.24
N ILE A 795 12.46 15.81 9.71
CA ILE A 795 11.41 16.84 9.58
C ILE A 795 10.99 17.41 10.94
N ILE A 796 11.15 16.68 12.06
CA ILE A 796 10.84 17.22 13.39
C ILE A 796 11.73 18.42 13.75
N CYS A 797 12.96 18.47 13.23
CA CYS A 797 13.86 19.62 13.41
C CYS A 797 13.46 20.81 12.55
N ASP A 798 13.03 20.57 11.30
CA ASP A 798 12.50 21.65 10.44
C ASP A 798 11.22 22.22 11.08
N TYR A 799 10.33 21.34 11.56
CA TYR A 799 9.05 21.72 12.15
C TYR A 799 9.18 22.49 13.47
N ALA A 800 10.19 22.16 14.28
CA ALA A 800 10.47 22.86 15.54
C ALA A 800 10.69 24.38 15.36
N CYS A 801 11.10 24.81 14.16
CA CYS A 801 11.22 26.24 13.81
C CYS A 801 9.88 26.99 13.84
N THR A 802 8.74 26.29 13.79
CA THR A 802 7.39 26.90 13.82
C THR A 802 6.86 27.18 15.22
N GLY A 803 7.45 26.60 16.27
CA GLY A 803 6.90 26.63 17.63
C GLY A 803 5.61 25.83 17.83
N ARG A 804 5.14 25.08 16.82
CA ARG A 804 3.89 24.29 16.89
C ARG A 804 4.10 22.87 17.43
N PRO A 805 3.08 22.24 18.05
CA PRO A 805 3.20 20.93 18.68
C PRO A 805 3.67 19.80 17.75
N ILE A 806 4.48 18.90 18.30
CA ILE A 806 5.01 17.70 17.64
C ILE A 806 4.63 16.48 18.47
N LEU A 807 4.08 15.44 17.84
CA LEU A 807 3.77 14.15 18.44
C LEU A 807 4.62 13.06 17.77
N LEU A 808 5.22 12.18 18.56
CA LEU A 808 6.17 11.16 18.10
C LEU A 808 5.55 9.75 18.21
N TYR A 809 5.03 9.20 17.12
CA TYR A 809 4.45 7.86 17.08
C TYR A 809 5.55 6.81 16.85
N ALA A 810 5.93 6.11 17.92
CA ALA A 810 7.13 5.27 17.99
C ALA A 810 6.84 3.86 18.54
N ASP A 811 5.76 3.24 18.05
CA ASP A 811 5.33 1.87 18.41
C ASP A 811 6.34 0.76 18.03
N ASP A 812 7.44 1.10 17.34
CA ASP A 812 8.54 0.21 17.00
C ASP A 812 9.92 0.62 17.54
N TYR A 813 9.97 1.49 18.55
CA TYR A 813 11.21 2.11 19.06
C TYR A 813 12.40 1.16 19.23
N ASP A 814 12.25 0.13 20.07
CA ASP A 814 13.36 -0.78 20.37
C ASP A 814 13.79 -1.62 19.16
N ALA A 815 12.89 -1.87 18.21
CA ALA A 815 13.22 -2.56 16.97
C ALA A 815 13.96 -1.63 15.99
N TYR A 816 13.48 -0.40 15.83
CA TYR A 816 14.06 0.58 14.90
C TYR A 816 15.46 1.01 15.32
N ALA A 817 15.65 1.30 16.62
CA ALA A 817 16.92 1.71 17.18
C ALA A 817 18.01 0.63 17.04
N ARG A 818 17.65 -0.65 17.18
CA ARG A 818 18.60 -1.78 17.18
C ARG A 818 18.91 -2.35 15.78
N VAL A 819 17.99 -2.27 14.82
CA VAL A 819 18.07 -3.10 13.59
C VAL A 819 18.23 -2.30 12.30
N GLU A 820 17.47 -1.22 12.08
CA GLU A 820 17.33 -0.67 10.72
C GLU A 820 18.35 0.41 10.34
N ARG A 821 18.58 1.43 11.19
CA ARG A 821 19.40 2.59 10.80
C ARG A 821 20.34 3.18 11.86
N GLY A 822 20.15 2.88 13.14
CA GLY A 822 20.88 3.54 14.23
C GLY A 822 20.49 5.02 14.38
N LEU A 823 20.16 5.41 15.61
CA LEU A 823 19.87 6.79 15.99
C LEU A 823 21.10 7.37 16.70
N ASN A 824 21.33 8.67 16.54
CA ASN A 824 22.35 9.38 17.31
C ASN A 824 21.83 9.82 18.70
N TYR A 825 20.53 9.65 18.96
CA TYR A 825 19.81 10.14 20.13
C TYR A 825 18.69 9.19 20.54
N ASP A 826 18.32 9.21 21.82
CA ASP A 826 17.07 8.62 22.28
C ASP A 826 15.93 9.63 22.25
N LEU A 827 14.90 9.39 21.42
CA LEU A 827 13.76 10.31 21.30
C LEU A 827 12.91 10.40 22.59
N ARG A 828 12.97 9.39 23.47
CA ARG A 828 12.31 9.44 24.78
C ARG A 828 12.98 10.45 25.71
N GLU A 829 14.29 10.66 25.53
CA GLU A 829 15.07 11.67 26.27
C GLU A 829 14.94 13.05 25.61
N ILE A 830 15.23 13.17 24.31
CA ILE A 830 15.35 14.49 23.64
C ILE A 830 14.10 14.98 22.92
N GLY A 831 13.06 14.15 22.76
CA GLY A 831 11.91 14.48 21.91
C GLY A 831 11.15 15.75 22.35
N PRO A 832 10.77 16.65 21.43
CA PRO A 832 10.10 17.93 21.73
C PRO A 832 8.62 17.79 22.13
N GLY A 833 8.12 16.57 22.32
CA GLY A 833 6.72 16.28 22.60
C GLY A 833 6.53 14.82 23.04
N PRO A 834 5.28 14.34 23.18
CA PRO A 834 5.01 13.01 23.71
C PRO A 834 5.48 11.93 22.73
N VAL A 835 6.04 10.85 23.28
CA VAL A 835 6.36 9.61 22.56
C VAL A 835 5.23 8.62 22.80
N LEU A 836 4.49 8.30 21.74
CA LEU A 836 3.25 7.56 21.74
C LEU A 836 3.47 6.16 21.14
N ALA A 837 2.90 5.13 21.75
CA ALA A 837 2.95 3.74 21.30
C ALA A 837 1.62 3.26 20.69
N THR A 838 0.49 3.91 20.98
CA THR A 838 -0.82 3.49 20.45
C THR A 838 -1.61 4.61 19.79
N THR A 839 -2.61 4.24 18.97
CA THR A 839 -3.48 5.21 18.29
C THR A 839 -4.47 5.87 19.25
N GLU A 840 -4.82 5.19 20.35
CA GLU A 840 -5.65 5.72 21.44
C GLU A 840 -4.95 6.86 22.18
N GLU A 841 -3.66 6.70 22.50
CA GLU A 841 -2.83 7.75 23.09
C GLU A 841 -2.71 8.97 22.16
N LEU A 842 -2.56 8.73 20.85
CA LEU A 842 -2.55 9.77 19.82
C LEU A 842 -3.90 10.51 19.74
N VAL A 843 -5.03 9.80 19.80
CA VAL A 843 -6.37 10.42 19.83
C VAL A 843 -6.55 11.27 21.10
N ALA A 844 -6.10 10.79 22.26
CA ALA A 844 -6.15 11.55 23.51
C ALA A 844 -5.32 12.84 23.42
N ALA A 845 -4.07 12.75 22.94
CA ALA A 845 -3.18 13.90 22.80
C ALA A 845 -3.66 14.94 21.76
N LEU A 846 -4.37 14.52 20.71
CA LEU A 846 -4.95 15.44 19.71
C LEU A 846 -6.24 16.13 20.17
N ARG A 847 -6.96 15.54 21.14
CA ARG A 847 -8.16 16.14 21.74
C ARG A 847 -7.82 17.33 22.65
N ASP A 848 -6.77 17.21 23.46
CA ASP A 848 -6.25 18.31 24.29
C ASP A 848 -4.80 18.68 23.93
N LEU A 849 -4.62 19.02 22.66
CA LEU A 849 -3.33 19.46 22.14
C LEU A 849 -2.73 20.68 22.88
N PRO A 850 -3.52 21.69 23.34
CA PRO A 850 -2.97 22.79 24.13
C PRO A 850 -2.37 22.36 25.47
N ALA A 851 -3.00 21.43 26.20
CA ALA A 851 -2.42 20.90 27.44
C ALA A 851 -1.13 20.14 27.18
N VAL A 852 -1.11 19.27 26.16
CA VAL A 852 0.10 18.54 25.74
C VAL A 852 1.23 19.51 25.35
N ALA A 853 0.91 20.59 24.63
CA ALA A 853 1.89 21.61 24.27
C ALA A 853 2.48 22.32 25.50
N ALA A 854 1.65 22.61 26.51
CA ALA A 854 2.10 23.24 27.76
C ALA A 854 2.96 22.29 28.60
N GLU A 855 2.59 21.01 28.72
CA GLU A 855 3.35 19.97 29.42
C GLU A 855 4.76 19.78 28.83
N HIS A 856 4.86 19.76 27.50
CA HIS A 856 6.12 19.53 26.80
C HIS A 856 6.93 20.80 26.46
N ALA A 857 6.47 21.99 26.84
CA ALA A 857 7.07 23.27 26.44
C ALA A 857 8.57 23.39 26.78
N GLY A 858 9.01 22.89 27.94
CA GLY A 858 10.43 22.87 28.32
C GLY A 858 11.28 22.00 27.39
N ARG A 859 10.84 20.76 27.14
CA ARG A 859 11.50 19.83 26.21
C ARG A 859 11.53 20.37 24.77
N TYR A 860 10.49 21.09 24.36
CA TYR A 860 10.46 21.78 23.07
C TYR A 860 11.54 22.87 23.00
N ALA A 861 11.67 23.68 24.04
CA ALA A 861 12.70 24.73 24.11
C ALA A 861 14.13 24.15 24.09
N ASP A 862 14.39 23.07 24.84
CA ASP A 862 15.67 22.36 24.82
C ASP A 862 15.99 21.80 23.43
N PHE A 863 15.00 21.22 22.76
CA PHE A 863 15.15 20.68 21.40
C PHE A 863 15.42 21.78 20.37
N VAL A 864 14.75 22.93 20.47
CA VAL A 864 15.00 24.12 19.64
C VAL A 864 16.42 24.67 19.89
N ALA A 865 16.85 24.74 21.15
CA ALA A 865 18.21 25.16 21.50
C ALA A 865 19.29 24.21 20.92
N LEU A 866 19.02 22.90 20.87
CA LEU A 866 19.96 21.92 20.33
C LEU A 866 20.00 21.88 18.79
N PHE A 867 18.84 21.89 18.11
CA PHE A 867 18.75 21.64 16.67
C PHE A 867 18.43 22.86 15.81
N CYS A 868 17.93 23.96 16.38
CA CYS A 868 17.40 25.12 15.63
C CYS A 868 18.07 26.45 15.99
N ALA A 869 19.06 26.49 16.89
CA ALA A 869 19.68 27.73 17.39
C ALA A 869 20.30 28.66 16.32
N GLU A 870 20.68 28.14 15.15
CA GLU A 870 21.22 28.95 14.04
C GLU A 870 20.15 29.25 12.94
N GLU A 871 18.93 28.70 13.08
CA GLU A 871 17.80 28.91 12.17
C GLU A 871 17.18 30.29 12.41
N THR A 872 17.82 31.31 11.82
CA THR A 872 17.58 32.74 12.12
C THR A 872 16.76 33.48 11.06
N GLY A 873 16.17 32.77 10.10
CA GLY A 873 15.43 33.38 8.99
C GLY A 873 16.32 34.03 7.91
N LYS A 874 17.64 33.81 7.95
CA LYS A 874 18.66 34.51 7.14
C LYS A 874 19.76 33.59 6.58
N ALA A 875 19.53 32.27 6.55
CA ALA A 875 20.51 31.28 6.11
C ALA A 875 20.82 31.40 4.61
N ALA A 876 19.81 31.51 3.74
CA ALA A 876 19.98 31.65 2.30
C ALA A 876 20.79 32.91 1.92
N PRO A 877 20.48 34.12 2.43
CA PRO A 877 21.33 35.29 2.27
C PRO A 877 22.80 35.04 2.65
N ARG A 878 23.07 34.54 3.86
CA ARG A 878 24.43 34.33 4.39
C ARG A 878 25.22 33.28 3.58
N VAL A 879 24.55 32.21 3.15
CA VAL A 879 25.13 31.19 2.26
C VAL A 879 25.45 31.78 0.88
N VAL A 880 24.57 32.62 0.33
CA VAL A 880 24.81 33.28 -0.97
C VAL A 880 26.00 34.23 -0.88
N ASP A 881 26.10 35.03 0.19
CA ASP A 881 27.22 35.93 0.43
C ASP A 881 28.55 35.16 0.55
N ALA A 882 28.64 34.17 1.45
CA ALA A 882 29.89 33.43 1.65
C ALA A 882 30.31 32.58 0.42
N PHE A 883 29.35 32.00 -0.32
CA PHE A 883 29.67 31.08 -1.41
C PHE A 883 29.80 31.74 -2.79
N PHE A 884 29.05 32.82 -3.09
CA PHE A 884 29.11 33.49 -4.39
C PHE A 884 29.91 34.80 -4.35
N HIS A 885 29.96 35.51 -3.22
CA HIS A 885 30.75 36.74 -3.06
C HIS A 885 32.09 36.48 -2.33
N GLY A 886 32.97 35.72 -2.99
CA GLY A 886 34.26 35.36 -2.41
C GLY A 886 35.28 34.83 -3.41
N THR A 887 35.75 35.70 -4.30
CA THR A 887 37.15 35.88 -4.81
C THR A 887 37.08 36.78 -6.04
N GLY A 888 37.00 38.11 -5.82
CA GLY A 888 37.41 39.07 -6.84
C GLY A 888 38.91 38.91 -7.13
N PRO A 889 39.43 39.44 -8.25
CA PRO A 889 40.88 39.45 -8.47
C PRO A 889 41.55 40.19 -7.30
N ARG A 890 42.63 39.64 -6.75
CA ARG A 890 43.57 40.45 -5.99
C ARG A 890 44.15 41.50 -6.97
N PRO A 891 44.38 42.75 -6.52
CA PRO A 891 44.97 43.80 -7.35
C PRO A 891 46.35 43.40 -7.86
#